data_AF-L0E0S2-F1
#
_entry.id   AF-L0E0S2-F1
#
_cell.length_a   1.000
_cell.length_b   1.000
_cell.length_c   1.000
_cell.angle_alpha   90.00
_cell.angle_beta   90.00
_cell.angle_gamma   90.00
#
_symmetry.space_group_name_H-M   'P 1'
#
loop_
_entity.id
_entity.type
_entity.pdbx_description
1 polymer ?
#
loop_
_entity_poly.entity_id
_entity_poly.type
_entity_poly.pdbx_seq_one_letter_code
_entity_poly.pdbx_strand_id
1 'polypeptide(L)'
;MSDPEPLHSWYRAAVAAVHGAHAVQAALAREETPAHPVHVLAWGKAADTMLQGAASAWPGVISRALVVAPADAQVLTSGLGFPVQRKAGEHPVPAAASFAAGEAVAAFLRTIPAAEALLVLLSGGASSLAELPRAGVEPQWLAQVNARLLGAGLEIRAMNRVRARLSRLKAGGALTFCRTGDIRVLVISDIPGDALASIGSGPFWPPDPTETREAPKTGWPDLDRWLSALVPPPTAGPRPSHRRVASNADARAAVLAAVAGDGLPGQDHGLFPDGAGHRVAAQLVRRLRHAPAGVHVWGGEVPVCLPARPGRGGRARHLAAELLLLWAARGWPRPLAVLAGATDGADGDGAAAGAWFADGSPAADSRTRKALREALRRADTGGFWDRVGQSLPGGATGTNVMDLLVVRLGPDAPAARAFARCSDGADGTGARDGVAHVSAPEGMAPVPGALRPRGTPPGVYAMALRALRVRDPEHKCECADRLLEAWRAGDLQVQAEDPPAERIEVPGRPARPALVRPQELPRRGLHTERGRQALLHAIAHIEFNAINLALDAVYRFRELPAEFVSDWLQVAAEEARHFRVLSRRLHETGCDYGSYGAHNGLWEMAVKTDADPMERMALVPRVLEARGLDVTPGMIRRLEAAGDTASAAVLEVIQREEVGHVAIGSCWFRFLARQRGLDPEATFLDLLVRHMPGRVRPPFALDARLAAGFSRREMAALAAQAGGWPASDG
;
A
#
# COMPACT_ATOMS: atom_id res chain seq x y z
N MET A 1 24.39 14.14 -2.80
CA MET A 1 23.35 15.14 -2.49
C MET A 1 23.11 15.14 -0.99
N SER A 2 24.10 15.58 -0.21
CA SER A 2 24.14 15.38 1.25
C SER A 2 23.45 16.46 2.08
N ASP A 3 23.08 17.59 1.47
CA ASP A 3 22.40 18.68 2.15
C ASP A 3 20.87 18.50 2.10
N PRO A 4 20.19 18.31 3.25
CA PRO A 4 18.75 18.20 3.31
C PRO A 4 18.00 19.53 3.19
N GLU A 5 18.68 20.68 3.29
CA GLU A 5 18.02 22.00 3.33
C GLU A 5 17.05 22.25 2.16
N PRO A 6 17.37 21.89 0.90
CA PRO A 6 16.42 22.08 -0.20
C PRO A 6 15.12 21.30 0.01
N LEU A 7 15.18 20.03 0.47
CA LEU A 7 13.99 19.22 0.74
C LEU A 7 13.14 19.83 1.85
N HIS A 8 13.80 20.25 2.94
CA HIS A 8 13.12 20.87 4.08
C HIS A 8 12.48 22.20 3.67
N SER A 9 13.16 23.01 2.85
CA SER A 9 12.64 24.26 2.31
C SER A 9 11.39 24.04 1.47
N TRP A 10 11.40 23.08 0.53
CA TRP A 10 10.24 22.78 -0.31
C TRP A 10 9.07 22.23 0.51
N TYR A 11 9.34 21.38 1.50
CA TYR A 11 8.33 20.91 2.44
C TYR A 11 7.72 22.07 3.25
N ARG A 12 8.54 22.99 3.77
CA ARG A 12 8.08 24.19 4.48
C ARG A 12 7.23 25.08 3.57
N ALA A 13 7.61 25.27 2.31
CA ALA A 13 6.83 26.02 1.33
C ALA A 13 5.45 25.38 1.10
N ALA A 14 5.40 24.06 1.00
CA ALA A 14 4.15 23.31 0.88
C ALA A 14 3.22 23.55 2.07
N VAL A 15 3.75 23.38 3.30
CA VAL A 15 3.00 23.60 4.54
C VAL A 15 2.54 25.06 4.68
N ALA A 16 3.39 26.03 4.31
CA ALA A 16 3.05 27.46 4.37
C ALA A 16 1.94 27.83 3.39
N ALA A 17 1.93 27.22 2.20
CA ALA A 17 0.90 27.47 1.17
C ALA A 17 -0.48 26.95 1.58
N VAL A 18 -0.53 25.87 2.36
CA VAL A 18 -1.77 25.30 2.89
C VAL A 18 -2.05 25.67 4.35
N HIS A 19 -1.31 26.62 4.91
CA HIS A 19 -1.51 27.08 6.29
C HIS A 19 -2.92 27.67 6.46
N GLY A 20 -3.64 27.28 7.52
CA GLY A 20 -5.06 27.61 7.68
C GLY A 20 -5.36 29.11 7.65
N ALA A 21 -4.51 29.93 8.25
CA ALA A 21 -4.68 31.38 8.24
C ALA A 21 -4.58 31.97 6.82
N HIS A 22 -3.54 31.59 6.06
CA HIS A 22 -3.33 32.09 4.71
C HIS A 22 -4.42 31.59 3.75
N ALA A 23 -4.79 30.32 3.84
CA ALA A 23 -5.81 29.72 2.98
C ALA A 23 -7.18 30.39 3.17
N VAL A 24 -7.60 30.60 4.43
CA VAL A 24 -8.87 31.28 4.72
C VAL A 24 -8.82 32.75 4.36
N GLN A 25 -7.74 33.46 4.71
CA GLN A 25 -7.59 34.88 4.39
C GLN A 25 -7.66 35.11 2.87
N ALA A 26 -6.93 34.31 2.08
CA ALA A 26 -6.94 34.41 0.62
C ALA A 26 -8.31 34.09 0.00
N ALA A 27 -9.05 33.15 0.61
CA ALA A 27 -10.39 32.79 0.14
C ALA A 27 -11.39 33.94 0.38
N LEU A 28 -11.36 34.55 1.57
CA LEU A 28 -12.28 35.61 1.99
C LEU A 28 -11.92 36.99 1.44
N ALA A 29 -10.64 37.27 1.19
CA ALA A 29 -10.20 38.56 0.61
C ALA A 29 -10.76 38.82 -0.81
N ARG A 30 -11.27 37.78 -1.47
CA ARG A 30 -11.91 37.87 -2.79
C ARG A 30 -13.43 38.03 -2.70
N GLU A 31 -13.99 38.02 -1.49
CA GLU A 31 -15.42 38.12 -1.23
C GLU A 31 -15.75 39.51 -0.70
N GLU A 32 -16.96 39.98 -1.01
CA GLU A 32 -17.46 41.22 -0.42
C GLU A 32 -17.63 41.03 1.09
N THR A 33 -17.17 42.01 1.86
CA THR A 33 -17.35 42.03 3.31
C THR A 33 -18.84 42.00 3.65
N PRO A 34 -19.31 41.04 4.47
CA PRO A 34 -20.72 40.97 4.83
C PRO A 34 -21.21 42.26 5.51
N ALA A 35 -22.38 42.76 5.08
CA ALA A 35 -22.99 43.97 5.63
C ALA A 35 -23.60 43.76 7.04
N HIS A 36 -23.92 42.52 7.38
CA HIS A 36 -24.44 42.11 8.69
C HIS A 36 -23.37 41.37 9.49
N PRO A 37 -23.50 41.32 10.83
CA PRO A 37 -22.55 40.62 11.67
C PRO A 37 -22.37 39.14 11.30
N VAL A 38 -21.13 38.64 11.47
CA VAL A 38 -20.75 37.25 11.17
C VAL A 38 -20.43 36.51 12.48
N HIS A 39 -20.95 35.29 12.61
CA HIS A 39 -20.58 34.33 13.65
C HIS A 39 -19.69 33.26 13.05
N VAL A 40 -18.60 32.90 13.73
CA VAL A 40 -17.66 31.90 13.22
C VAL A 40 -17.74 30.61 14.03
N LEU A 41 -17.94 29.48 13.37
CA LEU A 41 -17.71 28.15 13.93
C LEU A 41 -16.45 27.56 13.30
N ALA A 42 -15.35 27.49 14.05
CA ALA A 42 -14.14 26.82 13.61
C ALA A 42 -14.02 25.45 14.27
N TRP A 43 -13.87 24.39 13.48
CA TRP A 43 -13.97 23.01 13.95
C TRP A 43 -13.00 22.09 13.19
N GLY A 44 -11.98 21.59 13.91
CA GLY A 44 -10.96 20.70 13.37
C GLY A 44 -9.56 21.00 13.90
N LYS A 45 -8.54 20.26 13.43
CA LYS A 45 -7.14 20.44 13.82
C LYS A 45 -6.57 21.83 13.47
N ALA A 46 -7.05 22.45 12.40
CA ALA A 46 -6.64 23.78 11.95
C ALA A 46 -7.62 24.89 12.35
N ALA A 47 -8.54 24.63 13.28
CA ALA A 47 -9.60 25.58 13.63
C ALA A 47 -9.08 26.95 14.08
N ASP A 48 -8.06 26.96 14.93
CA ASP A 48 -7.41 28.17 15.43
C ASP A 48 -6.82 29.03 14.30
N THR A 49 -5.98 28.44 13.45
CA THR A 49 -5.32 29.19 12.36
C THR A 49 -6.32 29.63 11.30
N MET A 50 -7.33 28.81 10.99
CA MET A 50 -8.41 29.21 10.10
C MET A 50 -9.17 30.43 10.65
N LEU A 51 -9.48 30.45 11.96
CA LEU A 51 -10.14 31.60 12.59
C LEU A 51 -9.28 32.87 12.53
N GLN A 52 -7.97 32.76 12.72
CA GLN A 52 -7.06 33.91 12.54
C GLN A 52 -7.11 34.46 11.12
N GLY A 53 -7.13 33.58 10.11
CA GLY A 53 -7.29 33.99 8.71
C GLY A 53 -8.60 34.75 8.46
N ALA A 54 -9.70 34.28 9.06
CA ALA A 54 -10.98 34.96 8.97
C ALA A 54 -10.99 36.33 9.66
N ALA A 55 -10.41 36.42 10.87
CA ALA A 55 -10.30 37.68 11.60
C ALA A 55 -9.48 38.73 10.85
N SER A 56 -8.40 38.31 10.18
CA SER A 56 -7.57 39.19 9.34
C SER A 56 -8.28 39.66 8.08
N ALA A 57 -9.12 38.81 7.46
CA ALA A 57 -9.84 39.15 6.24
C ALA A 57 -11.04 40.07 6.49
N TRP A 58 -11.75 39.89 7.61
CA TRP A 58 -12.97 40.63 7.95
C TRP A 58 -12.86 41.34 9.31
N PRO A 59 -11.97 42.34 9.43
CA PRO A 59 -11.77 43.07 10.68
C PRO A 59 -13.05 43.83 11.08
N GLY A 60 -13.47 43.69 12.34
CA GLY A 60 -14.63 44.39 12.90
C GLY A 60 -16.00 43.85 12.50
N VAL A 61 -16.06 42.76 11.71
CA VAL A 61 -17.31 42.17 11.19
C VAL A 61 -17.73 40.95 12.00
N ILE A 62 -16.75 40.20 12.53
CA ILE A 62 -17.00 39.00 13.34
C ILE A 62 -17.47 39.41 14.73
N SER A 63 -18.68 38.98 15.11
CA SER A 63 -19.27 39.28 16.41
C SER A 63 -18.80 38.35 17.52
N ARG A 64 -18.63 37.06 17.21
CA ARG A 64 -18.13 36.03 18.14
C ARG A 64 -17.75 34.77 17.39
N ALA A 65 -16.96 33.91 18.04
CA ALA A 65 -16.59 32.62 17.51
C ALA A 65 -16.70 31.49 18.53
N LEU A 66 -16.98 30.28 18.04
CA LEU A 66 -16.76 29.02 18.75
C LEU A 66 -15.64 28.25 18.04
N VAL A 67 -14.63 27.84 18.79
CA VAL A 67 -13.52 27.00 18.32
C VAL A 67 -13.61 25.63 18.97
N VAL A 68 -13.63 24.57 18.15
CA VAL A 68 -13.49 23.18 18.58
C VAL A 68 -12.23 22.58 17.98
N ALA A 69 -11.25 22.29 18.84
CA ALA A 69 -9.92 21.83 18.45
C ALA A 69 -9.41 20.75 19.42
N PRO A 70 -8.35 19.99 19.07
CA PRO A 70 -7.66 19.11 20.01
C PRO A 70 -7.20 19.85 21.27
N ALA A 71 -7.13 19.17 22.42
CA ALA A 71 -6.71 19.78 23.68
C ALA A 71 -5.26 20.29 23.67
N ASP A 72 -4.40 19.63 22.90
CA ASP A 72 -2.98 19.93 22.69
C ASP A 72 -2.73 20.92 21.54
N ALA A 73 -3.78 21.35 20.83
CA ALA A 73 -3.65 22.35 19.78
C ALA A 73 -3.27 23.71 20.36
N GLN A 74 -2.34 24.39 19.68
CA GLN A 74 -1.92 25.74 20.04
C GLN A 74 -3.12 26.67 20.10
N VAL A 75 -3.21 27.47 21.18
CA VAL A 75 -4.27 28.45 21.36
C VAL A 75 -3.84 29.75 20.68
N LEU A 76 -4.48 30.09 19.57
CA LEU A 76 -4.11 31.25 18.74
C LEU A 76 -5.22 32.30 18.66
N THR A 77 -6.18 32.25 19.59
CA THR A 77 -7.41 33.03 19.56
C THR A 77 -7.38 34.29 20.43
N SER A 78 -6.27 34.56 21.12
CA SER A 78 -6.11 35.77 21.94
C SER A 78 -5.95 37.01 21.05
N GLY A 79 -6.54 38.13 21.46
CA GLY A 79 -6.35 39.42 20.77
C GLY A 79 -7.11 39.60 19.45
N LEU A 80 -8.05 38.71 19.09
CA LEU A 80 -8.80 38.81 17.83
C LEU A 80 -9.87 39.93 17.79
N GLY A 81 -10.12 40.61 18.91
CA GLY A 81 -11.06 41.75 18.97
C GLY A 81 -12.55 41.38 19.10
N PHE A 82 -12.88 40.10 19.26
CA PHE A 82 -14.23 39.60 19.52
C PHE A 82 -14.22 38.43 20.50
N PRO A 83 -15.33 38.12 21.20
CA PRO A 83 -15.43 36.98 22.09
C PRO A 83 -15.21 35.65 21.37
N VAL A 84 -14.30 34.82 21.90
CA VAL A 84 -14.06 33.45 21.41
C VAL A 84 -14.31 32.45 22.53
N GLN A 85 -15.25 31.54 22.32
CA GLN A 85 -15.42 30.37 23.16
C GLN A 85 -14.57 29.23 22.59
N ARG A 86 -13.76 28.57 23.42
CA ARG A 86 -12.99 27.38 23.02
C ARG A 86 -13.54 26.13 23.70
N LYS A 87 -13.59 25.02 22.96
CA LYS A 87 -13.84 23.67 23.46
C LYS A 87 -12.77 22.73 22.96
N ALA A 88 -12.24 21.92 23.86
CA ALA A 88 -11.39 20.80 23.49
C ALA A 88 -12.27 19.61 23.08
N GLY A 89 -11.81 18.83 22.10
CA GLY A 89 -12.39 17.53 21.75
C GLY A 89 -11.30 16.46 21.67
N GLU A 90 -11.67 15.20 21.82
CA GLU A 90 -10.76 14.08 21.67
C GLU A 90 -10.72 13.53 20.23
N HIS A 91 -9.52 13.10 19.82
CA HIS A 91 -9.22 12.53 18.51
C HIS A 91 -8.15 11.45 18.70
N PRO A 92 -8.21 10.29 18.00
CA PRO A 92 -9.07 9.97 16.86
C PRO A 92 -10.45 9.40 17.21
N VAL A 93 -10.72 9.06 18.47
CA VAL A 93 -12.01 8.53 18.94
C VAL A 93 -12.69 9.57 19.83
N PRO A 94 -13.99 9.85 19.64
CA PRO A 94 -14.70 10.81 20.49
C PRO A 94 -14.79 10.30 21.93
N ALA A 95 -14.64 11.21 22.89
CA ALA A 95 -14.85 10.92 24.31
C ALA A 95 -15.60 12.07 25.00
N ALA A 96 -15.44 12.20 26.32
CA ALA A 96 -16.25 13.10 27.14
C ALA A 96 -16.18 14.58 26.68
N ALA A 97 -14.99 15.08 26.34
CA ALA A 97 -14.85 16.45 25.86
C ALA A 97 -15.47 16.63 24.46
N SER A 98 -15.40 15.63 23.58
CA SER A 98 -16.06 15.63 22.28
C SER A 98 -17.58 15.73 22.39
N PHE A 99 -18.19 15.06 23.38
CA PHE A 99 -19.63 15.16 23.62
C PHE A 99 -20.02 16.54 24.15
N ALA A 100 -19.25 17.08 25.10
CA ALA A 100 -19.45 18.44 25.60
C ALA A 100 -19.24 19.50 24.51
N ALA A 101 -18.29 19.28 23.59
CA ALA A 101 -18.07 20.12 22.44
C ALA A 101 -19.23 20.04 21.44
N GLY A 102 -19.79 18.85 21.20
CA GLY A 102 -20.98 18.68 20.34
C GLY A 102 -22.21 19.43 20.86
N GLU A 103 -22.45 19.41 22.16
CA GLU A 103 -23.51 20.21 22.80
C GLU A 103 -23.25 21.71 22.66
N ALA A 104 -22.00 22.15 22.85
CA ALA A 104 -21.62 23.55 22.67
C ALA A 104 -21.81 24.02 21.21
N VAL A 105 -21.48 23.18 20.22
CA VAL A 105 -21.75 23.46 18.80
C VAL A 105 -23.25 23.65 18.57
N ALA A 106 -24.09 22.71 19.04
CA ALA A 106 -25.53 22.83 18.86
C ALA A 106 -26.11 24.06 19.56
N ALA A 107 -25.64 24.40 20.76
CA ALA A 107 -26.04 25.62 21.47
C ALA A 107 -25.61 26.90 20.72
N PHE A 108 -24.37 26.94 20.22
CA PHE A 108 -23.86 28.07 19.45
C PHE A 108 -24.69 28.31 18.19
N LEU A 109 -24.98 27.26 17.41
CA LEU A 109 -25.75 27.38 16.16
C LEU A 109 -27.18 27.89 16.39
N ARG A 110 -27.86 27.44 17.46
CA ARG A 110 -29.23 27.89 17.80
C ARG A 110 -29.33 29.37 18.14
N THR A 111 -28.23 29.97 18.59
CA THR A 111 -28.21 31.37 19.06
C THR A 111 -27.92 32.36 17.93
N ILE A 112 -27.61 31.90 16.71
CA ILE A 112 -27.34 32.78 15.57
C ILE A 112 -28.68 33.33 15.03
N PRO A 113 -28.86 34.66 14.97
CA PRO A 113 -30.06 35.28 14.41
C PRO A 113 -30.26 34.97 12.92
N ALA A 114 -31.52 34.94 12.47
CA ALA A 114 -31.84 34.59 11.09
C ALA A 114 -31.35 35.62 10.03
N ALA A 115 -31.14 36.87 10.46
CA ALA A 115 -30.69 37.98 9.60
C ALA A 115 -29.15 38.14 9.56
N GLU A 116 -28.41 37.30 10.27
CA GLU A 116 -26.95 37.37 10.40
C GLU A 116 -26.28 36.16 9.76
N ALA A 117 -24.97 36.23 9.52
CA ALA A 117 -24.25 35.19 8.79
C ALA A 117 -23.52 34.20 9.69
N LEU A 118 -23.39 32.97 9.20
CA LEU A 118 -22.53 31.94 9.77
C LEU A 118 -21.39 31.62 8.79
N LEU A 119 -20.15 31.80 9.26
CA LEU A 119 -18.96 31.27 8.61
C LEU A 119 -18.51 30.00 9.36
N VAL A 120 -18.50 28.87 8.67
CA VAL A 120 -18.01 27.60 9.19
C VAL A 120 -16.62 27.34 8.60
N LEU A 121 -15.66 27.06 9.47
CA LEU A 121 -14.27 26.75 9.12
C LEU A 121 -14.00 25.30 9.53
N LEU A 122 -14.01 24.38 8.56
CA LEU A 122 -13.83 22.94 8.80
C LEU A 122 -12.44 22.47 8.38
N SER A 123 -11.85 21.60 9.19
CA SER A 123 -10.62 20.88 8.84
C SER A 123 -10.62 19.46 9.40
N GLY A 124 -9.56 18.72 9.11
CA GLY A 124 -9.38 17.34 9.54
C GLY A 124 -9.59 17.09 11.03
N GLY A 125 -10.00 15.88 11.38
CA GLY A 125 -10.30 15.45 12.75
C GLY A 125 -11.68 15.88 13.29
N ALA A 126 -12.41 16.75 12.57
CA ALA A 126 -13.72 17.25 13.00
C ALA A 126 -14.72 16.13 13.38
N SER A 127 -14.68 14.98 12.68
CA SER A 127 -15.57 13.83 12.93
C SER A 127 -15.56 13.34 14.39
N SER A 128 -14.43 13.47 15.08
CA SER A 128 -14.26 12.98 16.46
C SER A 128 -14.24 14.10 17.49
N LEU A 129 -13.80 15.31 17.10
CA LEU A 129 -13.63 16.45 18.02
C LEU A 129 -14.95 17.02 18.55
N ALA A 130 -16.04 16.92 17.79
CA ALA A 130 -17.37 17.25 18.30
C ALA A 130 -18.35 16.16 17.90
N GLU A 131 -19.05 15.61 18.89
CA GLU A 131 -20.03 14.56 18.66
C GLU A 131 -21.28 14.81 19.48
N LEU A 132 -22.44 14.59 18.87
CA LEU A 132 -23.72 14.73 19.53
C LEU A 132 -24.54 13.49 19.23
N PRO A 133 -24.56 12.48 20.12
CA PRO A 133 -25.30 11.25 19.90
C PRO A 133 -26.79 11.52 19.65
N ARG A 134 -27.43 10.69 18.83
CA ARG A 134 -28.90 10.69 18.69
C ARG A 134 -29.57 10.16 19.95
N ALA A 135 -30.84 10.50 20.12
CA ALA A 135 -31.65 9.93 21.20
C ALA A 135 -31.61 8.39 21.13
N GLY A 136 -31.37 7.74 22.26
CA GLY A 136 -31.19 6.29 22.35
C GLY A 136 -29.78 5.77 22.03
N VAL A 137 -28.85 6.64 21.63
CA VAL A 137 -27.43 6.29 21.47
C VAL A 137 -26.67 6.68 22.73
N GLU A 138 -26.12 5.69 23.43
CA GLU A 138 -25.29 5.91 24.61
C GLU A 138 -23.89 6.41 24.18
N PRO A 139 -23.33 7.46 24.81
CA PRO A 139 -22.07 8.07 24.37
C PRO A 139 -20.88 7.11 24.40
N GLN A 140 -20.74 6.27 25.45
CA GLN A 140 -19.63 5.32 25.54
C GLN A 140 -19.74 4.24 24.47
N TRP A 141 -20.95 3.74 24.21
CA TRP A 141 -21.20 2.82 23.11
C TRP A 141 -20.85 3.43 21.74
N LEU A 142 -21.20 4.69 21.47
CA LEU A 142 -20.80 5.38 20.24
C LEU A 142 -19.28 5.45 20.10
N ALA A 143 -18.56 5.75 21.18
CA ALA A 143 -17.10 5.79 21.19
C ALA A 143 -16.51 4.40 20.87
N GLN A 144 -17.06 3.33 21.45
CA GLN A 144 -16.66 1.95 21.15
C GLN A 144 -16.89 1.58 19.68
N VAL A 145 -18.05 1.95 19.11
CA VAL A 145 -18.34 1.74 17.69
C VAL A 145 -17.31 2.49 16.83
N ASN A 146 -17.00 3.75 17.16
CA ASN A 146 -16.01 4.54 16.42
C ASN A 146 -14.60 3.93 16.46
N ALA A 147 -14.15 3.46 17.64
CA ALA A 147 -12.87 2.78 17.78
C ALA A 147 -12.84 1.50 16.92
N ARG A 148 -13.92 0.71 16.94
CA ARG A 148 -14.05 -0.50 16.13
C ARG A 148 -14.03 -0.20 14.63
N LEU A 149 -14.72 0.85 14.17
CA LEU A 149 -14.75 1.26 12.77
C LEU A 149 -13.35 1.62 12.25
N LEU A 150 -12.55 2.35 13.04
CA LEU A 150 -11.19 2.72 12.67
C LEU A 150 -10.27 1.49 12.48
N GLY A 151 -10.47 0.43 13.25
CA GLY A 151 -9.71 -0.82 13.12
C GLY A 151 -10.23 -1.82 12.08
N ALA A 152 -11.36 -1.52 11.43
CA ALA A 152 -12.09 -2.50 10.60
C ALA A 152 -11.64 -2.56 9.14
N GLY A 153 -10.82 -1.61 8.68
CA GLY A 153 -10.45 -1.50 7.26
C GLY A 153 -11.63 -1.18 6.34
N LEU A 154 -12.72 -0.61 6.87
CA LEU A 154 -13.86 -0.15 6.08
C LEU A 154 -13.46 1.07 5.25
N GLU A 155 -14.03 1.17 4.05
CA GLU A 155 -13.90 2.36 3.21
C GLU A 155 -14.51 3.59 3.93
N ILE A 156 -13.90 4.77 3.75
CA ILE A 156 -14.23 5.98 4.52
C ILE A 156 -15.69 6.40 4.36
N ARG A 157 -16.30 6.26 3.17
CA ARG A 157 -17.73 6.54 2.98
C ARG A 157 -18.58 5.53 3.73
N ALA A 158 -18.23 4.25 3.73
CA ALA A 158 -18.95 3.24 4.49
C ALA A 158 -18.91 3.53 6.00
N MET A 159 -17.74 3.86 6.54
CA MET A 159 -17.57 4.29 7.92
C MET A 159 -18.37 5.57 8.24
N ASN A 160 -18.32 6.57 7.37
CA ASN A 160 -19.02 7.84 7.56
C ASN A 160 -20.54 7.67 7.53
N ARG A 161 -21.09 6.72 6.74
CA ARG A 161 -22.54 6.41 6.78
C ARG A 161 -22.97 5.88 8.14
N VAL A 162 -22.16 5.01 8.77
CA VAL A 162 -22.43 4.54 10.14
C VAL A 162 -22.39 5.71 11.12
N ARG A 163 -21.31 6.50 11.10
CA ARG A 163 -21.14 7.67 11.97
C ARG A 163 -22.28 8.68 11.83
N ALA A 164 -22.70 8.96 10.60
CA ALA A 164 -23.82 9.84 10.29
C ALA A 164 -25.14 9.35 10.88
N ARG A 165 -25.39 8.04 10.85
CA ARG A 165 -26.58 7.43 11.44
C ARG A 165 -26.63 7.66 12.95
N LEU A 166 -25.49 7.56 13.64
CA LEU A 166 -25.41 7.67 15.10
C LEU A 166 -25.40 9.11 15.65
N SER A 167 -25.10 10.10 14.81
CA SER A 167 -24.86 11.49 15.21
C SER A 167 -25.97 12.45 14.79
N ARG A 168 -26.27 13.45 15.63
CA ARG A 168 -27.16 14.59 15.32
C ARG A 168 -26.46 15.73 14.59
N LEU A 169 -25.12 15.77 14.55
CA LEU A 169 -24.37 16.84 13.89
C LEU A 169 -23.98 16.48 12.46
N LYS A 170 -23.70 15.20 12.19
CA LYS A 170 -23.18 14.70 10.91
C LYS A 170 -24.26 14.62 9.83
N ALA A 171 -23.84 14.47 8.56
CA ALA A 171 -24.72 14.38 7.39
C ALA A 171 -25.78 15.51 7.34
N GLY A 172 -25.29 16.74 7.46
CA GLY A 172 -26.08 17.96 7.45
C GLY A 172 -26.84 18.22 8.76
N GLY A 173 -26.73 17.33 9.76
CA GLY A 173 -27.45 17.46 11.02
C GLY A 173 -27.19 18.78 11.75
N ALA A 174 -26.01 19.39 11.60
CA ALA A 174 -25.70 20.71 12.17
C ALA A 174 -26.63 21.82 11.61
N LEU A 175 -27.07 21.71 10.35
CA LEU A 175 -28.00 22.66 9.72
C LEU A 175 -29.36 22.70 10.42
N THR A 176 -29.77 21.61 11.08
CA THR A 176 -31.05 21.54 11.81
C THR A 176 -31.07 22.47 13.04
N PHE A 177 -29.90 22.95 13.48
CA PHE A 177 -29.77 23.91 14.57
C PHE A 177 -29.67 25.36 14.07
N CYS A 178 -29.51 25.58 12.76
CA CYS A 178 -29.33 26.91 12.17
C CYS A 178 -30.68 27.57 11.87
N ARG A 179 -30.77 28.87 12.17
CA ARG A 179 -31.92 29.72 11.79
C ARG A 179 -31.62 30.65 10.61
N THR A 180 -30.34 30.96 10.39
CA THR A 180 -29.88 31.77 9.26
C THR A 180 -29.82 30.96 7.96
N GLY A 181 -30.12 31.62 6.84
CA GLY A 181 -29.90 31.09 5.50
C GLY A 181 -28.52 31.42 4.92
N ASP A 182 -27.81 32.41 5.48
CA ASP A 182 -26.47 32.80 5.01
C ASP A 182 -25.41 31.99 5.75
N ILE A 183 -25.06 30.85 5.16
CA ILE A 183 -24.06 29.92 5.70
C ILE A 183 -22.99 29.67 4.64
N ARG A 184 -21.75 30.03 4.97
CA ARG A 184 -20.55 29.77 4.16
C ARG A 184 -19.69 28.74 4.87
N VAL A 185 -19.26 27.69 4.17
CA VAL A 185 -18.42 26.62 4.71
C VAL A 185 -17.09 26.59 3.95
N LEU A 186 -16.02 26.97 4.62
CA LEU A 186 -14.65 26.87 4.11
C LEU A 186 -13.99 25.63 4.68
N VAL A 187 -13.32 24.86 3.82
CA VAL A 187 -12.82 23.53 4.17
C VAL A 187 -11.36 23.35 3.79
N ILE A 188 -10.55 22.89 4.75
CA ILE A 188 -9.24 22.28 4.49
C ILE A 188 -9.43 20.77 4.39
N SER A 189 -9.07 20.20 3.25
CA SER A 189 -9.26 18.78 2.94
C SER A 189 -8.10 17.91 3.40
N ASP A 190 -8.39 16.95 4.28
CA ASP A 190 -7.47 15.93 4.78
C ASP A 190 -7.78 14.52 4.26
N ILE A 191 -8.57 14.40 3.18
CA ILE A 191 -8.97 13.11 2.63
C ILE A 191 -8.56 12.96 1.16
N PRO A 192 -8.25 11.73 0.71
CA PRO A 192 -8.03 11.45 -0.71
C PRO A 192 -9.24 11.86 -1.57
N GLY A 193 -8.98 12.58 -2.67
CA GLY A 193 -10.00 12.99 -3.64
C GLY A 193 -10.89 14.16 -3.23
N ASP A 194 -10.63 14.79 -2.08
CA ASP A 194 -11.26 16.05 -1.64
C ASP A 194 -12.80 16.06 -1.63
N ALA A 195 -13.41 14.92 -1.31
CA ALA A 195 -14.86 14.79 -1.24
C ALA A 195 -15.42 15.60 -0.04
N LEU A 196 -15.76 16.88 -0.25
CA LEU A 196 -16.21 17.81 0.80
C LEU A 196 -17.32 17.26 1.71
N ALA A 197 -18.24 16.47 1.14
CA ALA A 197 -19.31 15.79 1.86
C ALA A 197 -18.82 14.83 2.96
N SER A 198 -17.58 14.35 2.87
CA SER A 198 -17.00 13.37 3.78
C SER A 198 -16.19 14.01 4.91
N ILE A 199 -15.80 15.28 4.79
CA ILE A 199 -14.96 15.97 5.78
C ILE A 199 -15.81 16.25 7.03
N GLY A 200 -15.30 15.83 8.20
CA GLY A 200 -16.07 15.86 9.44
C GLY A 200 -17.32 14.96 9.44
N SER A 201 -17.43 14.03 8.48
CA SER A 201 -18.69 13.32 8.16
C SER A 201 -19.83 14.28 7.74
N GLY A 202 -19.47 15.37 7.05
CA GLY A 202 -20.39 16.29 6.39
C GLY A 202 -21.38 16.98 7.31
N PRO A 203 -20.97 17.67 8.40
CA PRO A 203 -21.91 18.24 9.36
C PRO A 203 -22.84 19.32 8.77
N PHE A 204 -22.36 20.02 7.74
CA PHE A 204 -23.12 21.02 6.97
C PHE A 204 -23.46 20.53 5.55
N TRP A 205 -23.28 19.23 5.26
CA TRP A 205 -23.57 18.63 3.96
C TRP A 205 -24.78 17.70 4.06
N PRO A 206 -25.98 18.12 3.61
CA PRO A 206 -27.14 17.24 3.61
C PRO A 206 -26.93 16.10 2.60
N PRO A 207 -27.11 14.82 3.01
CA PRO A 207 -26.98 13.68 2.12
C PRO A 207 -28.15 13.61 1.14
N ASP A 208 -28.00 12.81 0.09
CA ASP A 208 -29.13 12.47 -0.78
C ASP A 208 -30.23 11.75 0.06
N PRO A 209 -31.52 12.09 -0.09
CA PRO A 209 -32.59 11.41 0.62
C PRO A 209 -32.56 9.87 0.49
N THR A 210 -32.11 9.35 -0.65
CA THR A 210 -31.96 7.91 -0.89
C THR A 210 -30.89 7.28 0.00
N GLU A 211 -29.78 7.97 0.25
CA GLU A 211 -28.68 7.50 1.11
C GLU A 211 -29.09 7.38 2.58
N THR A 212 -30.08 8.16 3.04
CA THR A 212 -30.55 8.11 4.43
C THR A 212 -31.51 6.94 4.70
N ARG A 213 -32.17 6.39 3.68
CA ARG A 213 -33.14 5.30 3.85
C ARG A 213 -32.45 3.97 4.08
N GLU A 214 -31.42 3.66 3.32
CA GLU A 214 -30.70 2.39 3.44
C GLU A 214 -29.74 2.39 4.64
N ALA A 215 -29.88 1.39 5.51
CA ALA A 215 -28.97 1.22 6.63
C ALA A 215 -27.59 0.74 6.14
N PRO A 216 -26.48 1.34 6.61
CA PRO A 216 -25.16 0.88 6.24
C PRO A 216 -24.90 -0.52 6.80
N LYS A 217 -24.34 -1.41 5.98
CA LYS A 217 -23.94 -2.76 6.37
C LYS A 217 -22.46 -2.79 6.73
N THR A 218 -22.18 -3.15 7.98
CA THR A 218 -20.82 -3.25 8.54
C THR A 218 -20.30 -4.68 8.53
N GLY A 219 -21.20 -5.67 8.38
CA GLY A 219 -20.86 -7.08 8.55
C GLY A 219 -20.79 -7.49 10.03
N TRP A 220 -21.23 -6.63 10.94
CA TRP A 220 -21.37 -6.91 12.36
C TRP A 220 -22.86 -7.05 12.69
N PRO A 221 -23.38 -8.28 12.83
CA PRO A 221 -24.83 -8.54 12.89
C PRO A 221 -25.57 -7.70 13.94
N ASP A 222 -24.98 -7.49 15.11
CA ASP A 222 -25.60 -6.72 16.19
C ASP A 222 -25.69 -5.23 15.85
N LEU A 223 -24.61 -4.65 15.29
CA LEU A 223 -24.60 -3.25 14.89
C LEU A 223 -25.51 -3.03 13.66
N ASP A 224 -25.48 -3.95 12.68
CA ASP A 224 -26.30 -3.85 11.47
C ASP A 224 -27.80 -3.90 11.81
N ARG A 225 -28.20 -4.76 12.76
CA ARG A 225 -29.57 -4.81 13.29
C ARG A 225 -29.95 -3.49 13.94
N TRP A 226 -29.06 -2.94 14.76
CA TRP A 226 -29.30 -1.68 15.47
C TRP A 226 -29.41 -0.49 14.50
N LEU A 227 -28.50 -0.39 13.54
CA LEU A 227 -28.49 0.65 12.49
C LEU A 227 -29.74 0.58 11.59
N SER A 228 -30.27 -0.62 11.36
CA SER A 228 -31.50 -0.82 10.59
C SER A 228 -32.73 -0.33 11.34
N ALA A 229 -32.77 -0.51 12.66
CA ALA A 229 -33.85 0.00 13.51
C ALA A 229 -33.81 1.53 13.67
N LEU A 230 -32.61 2.13 13.60
CA LEU A 230 -32.46 3.58 13.67
C LEU A 230 -32.65 4.21 12.28
N VAL A 231 -33.77 4.90 12.06
CA VAL A 231 -34.00 5.70 10.84
C VAL A 231 -33.85 7.19 11.19
N PRO A 232 -32.76 7.85 10.75
CA PRO A 232 -32.62 9.28 10.93
C PRO A 232 -33.74 10.05 10.23
N PRO A 233 -34.30 11.11 10.84
CA PRO A 233 -35.18 12.01 10.10
C PRO A 233 -34.40 12.65 8.94
N PRO A 234 -35.07 12.99 7.82
CA PRO A 234 -34.45 13.75 6.74
C PRO A 234 -33.82 15.03 7.28
N THR A 235 -32.62 15.35 6.83
CA THR A 235 -31.98 16.61 7.17
C THR A 235 -32.73 17.75 6.46
N ALA A 236 -33.49 18.54 7.23
CA ALA A 236 -34.09 19.78 6.78
C ALA A 236 -33.23 20.97 7.23
N GLY A 237 -33.11 22.01 6.40
CA GLY A 237 -32.35 23.19 6.76
C GLY A 237 -31.98 24.08 5.57
N PRO A 238 -31.29 25.19 5.84
CA PRO A 238 -30.73 26.07 4.82
C PRO A 238 -29.71 25.34 3.94
N ARG A 239 -29.48 25.87 2.73
CA ARG A 239 -28.47 25.34 1.80
C ARG A 239 -27.19 26.18 1.88
N PRO A 240 -26.13 25.70 2.56
CA PRO A 240 -24.88 26.43 2.65
C PRO A 240 -24.07 26.39 1.35
N SER A 241 -23.23 27.40 1.15
CA SER A 241 -22.14 27.33 0.16
C SER A 241 -20.93 26.58 0.75
N HIS A 242 -20.25 25.79 -0.08
CA HIS A 242 -19.06 25.05 0.32
C HIS A 242 -17.90 25.39 -0.59
N ARG A 243 -16.73 25.60 -0.01
CA ARG A 243 -15.49 25.90 -0.75
C ARG A 243 -14.30 25.22 -0.09
N ARG A 244 -13.53 24.48 -0.89
CA ARG A 244 -12.21 23.99 -0.50
C ARG A 244 -11.22 25.15 -0.56
N VAL A 245 -10.50 25.40 0.53
CA VAL A 245 -9.49 26.47 0.60
C VAL A 245 -8.07 25.95 0.62
N ALA A 246 -7.87 24.69 1.02
CA ALA A 246 -6.59 24.00 0.91
C ALA A 246 -6.79 22.48 0.79
N SER A 247 -5.84 21.81 0.15
CA SER A 247 -5.82 20.37 -0.09
C SER A 247 -4.39 19.88 -0.27
N ASN A 248 -4.23 18.56 -0.33
CA ASN A 248 -2.92 17.96 -0.63
C ASN A 248 -2.42 18.37 -2.03
N ALA A 249 -3.33 18.54 -3.00
CA ALA A 249 -2.95 19.01 -4.34
C ALA A 249 -2.34 20.41 -4.32
N ASP A 250 -2.86 21.31 -3.49
CA ASP A 250 -2.32 22.67 -3.32
C ASP A 250 -0.92 22.62 -2.68
N ALA A 251 -0.71 21.73 -1.69
CA ALA A 251 0.59 21.53 -1.08
C ALA A 251 1.63 20.99 -2.08
N ARG A 252 1.26 20.00 -2.91
CA ARG A 252 2.15 19.47 -3.96
C ARG A 252 2.46 20.52 -5.04
N ALA A 253 1.47 21.32 -5.43
CA ALA A 253 1.69 22.44 -6.36
C ALA A 253 2.67 23.48 -5.79
N ALA A 254 2.58 23.78 -4.49
CA ALA A 254 3.52 24.67 -3.82
C ALA A 254 4.94 24.11 -3.74
N VAL A 255 5.12 22.79 -3.58
CA VAL A 255 6.43 22.14 -3.75
C VAL A 255 6.97 22.43 -5.14
N LEU A 256 6.18 22.18 -6.20
CA LEU A 256 6.63 22.40 -7.58
C LEU A 256 6.97 23.87 -7.87
N ALA A 257 6.19 24.82 -7.32
CA ALA A 257 6.48 26.24 -7.47
C ALA A 257 7.81 26.62 -6.81
N ALA A 258 8.09 26.11 -5.59
CA ALA A 258 9.36 26.34 -4.91
C ALA A 258 10.54 25.70 -5.66
N VAL A 259 10.37 24.47 -6.14
CA VAL A 259 11.36 23.75 -6.97
C VAL A 259 11.68 24.51 -8.27
N ALA A 260 10.66 25.07 -8.92
CA ALA A 260 10.84 25.89 -10.12
C ALA A 260 11.58 27.20 -9.81
N GLY A 261 11.32 27.80 -8.64
CA GLY A 261 12.07 28.96 -8.13
C GLY A 261 13.57 28.68 -7.96
N ASP A 262 13.94 27.44 -7.64
CA ASP A 262 15.33 26.97 -7.57
C ASP A 262 15.90 26.54 -8.93
N GLY A 263 15.15 26.72 -10.03
CA GLY A 263 15.59 26.38 -11.38
C GLY A 263 15.66 24.88 -11.67
N LEU A 264 14.98 24.05 -10.88
CA LEU A 264 14.95 22.60 -11.06
C LEU A 264 13.66 22.14 -11.75
N PRO A 265 13.70 21.07 -12.56
CA PRO A 265 12.48 20.45 -13.07
C PRO A 265 11.76 19.70 -11.95
N GLY A 266 10.43 19.82 -11.92
CA GLY A 266 9.58 19.17 -10.93
C GLY A 266 8.40 18.43 -11.58
N GLN A 267 7.97 17.32 -10.98
CA GLN A 267 6.85 16.52 -11.46
C GLN A 267 5.93 16.12 -10.29
N ASP A 268 4.63 16.44 -10.42
CA ASP A 268 3.58 15.94 -9.53
C ASP A 268 3.09 14.58 -10.04
N HIS A 269 3.07 13.59 -9.16
CA HIS A 269 2.58 12.23 -9.44
C HIS A 269 1.21 11.96 -8.79
N GLY A 270 0.61 12.96 -8.15
CA GLY A 270 -0.68 12.87 -7.51
C GLY A 270 -0.63 12.17 -6.16
N LEU A 271 -1.69 11.40 -5.88
CA LEU A 271 -1.78 10.65 -4.63
C LEU A 271 -0.90 9.39 -4.65
N PHE A 272 -0.55 8.88 -3.48
CA PHE A 272 0.15 7.59 -3.35
C PHE A 272 -0.63 6.47 -4.03
N PRO A 273 0.06 5.50 -4.65
CA PRO A 273 -0.58 4.28 -5.14
C PRO A 273 -1.29 3.50 -4.03
N ASP A 274 -2.31 2.73 -4.40
CA ASP A 274 -2.99 1.83 -3.48
C ASP A 274 -2.03 0.79 -2.87
N GLY A 275 -2.14 0.58 -1.56
CA GLY A 275 -1.36 -0.42 -0.83
C GLY A 275 -0.96 0.06 0.56
N ALA A 276 -0.18 -0.78 1.26
CA ALA A 276 0.39 -0.45 2.57
C ALA A 276 1.91 -0.42 2.49
N GLY A 277 2.52 0.46 3.30
CA GLY A 277 3.97 0.62 3.53
C GLY A 277 4.87 0.11 2.39
N HIS A 278 5.39 -1.11 2.58
CA HIS A 278 6.30 -1.79 1.65
C HIS A 278 5.84 -1.83 0.19
N ARG A 279 4.55 -2.11 -0.07
CA ARG A 279 4.02 -2.19 -1.45
C ARG A 279 4.03 -0.84 -2.13
N VAL A 280 3.68 0.22 -1.39
CA VAL A 280 3.74 1.59 -1.91
C VAL A 280 5.19 1.97 -2.18
N ALA A 281 6.09 1.69 -1.24
CA ALA A 281 7.52 1.95 -1.42
C ALA A 281 8.10 1.22 -2.65
N ALA A 282 7.77 -0.05 -2.86
CA ALA A 282 8.22 -0.82 -4.03
C ALA A 282 7.73 -0.21 -5.36
N GLN A 283 6.47 0.21 -5.42
CA GLN A 283 5.91 0.89 -6.60
C GLN A 283 6.61 2.23 -6.86
N LEU A 284 6.85 3.03 -5.82
CA LEU A 284 7.57 4.31 -5.93
C LEU A 284 9.00 4.12 -6.42
N VAL A 285 9.74 3.16 -5.86
CA VAL A 285 11.10 2.82 -6.29
C VAL A 285 11.13 2.43 -7.77
N ARG A 286 10.14 1.66 -8.24
CA ARG A 286 10.04 1.28 -9.66
C ARG A 286 9.77 2.49 -10.56
N ARG A 287 8.84 3.37 -10.17
CA ARG A 287 8.55 4.61 -10.92
C ARG A 287 9.77 5.54 -10.99
N LEU A 288 10.48 5.70 -9.88
CA LEU A 288 11.64 6.59 -9.77
C LEU A 288 12.86 6.08 -10.55
N ARG A 289 12.96 4.79 -10.84
CA ARG A 289 14.12 4.19 -11.53
C ARG A 289 14.32 4.73 -12.94
N HIS A 290 13.22 4.99 -13.63
CA HIS A 290 13.21 5.49 -15.00
C HIS A 290 12.80 6.96 -15.09
N ALA A 291 12.67 7.61 -13.94
CA ALA A 291 12.26 9.00 -13.88
C ALA A 291 13.44 9.93 -14.27
N PRO A 292 13.16 11.07 -14.93
CA PRO A 292 14.19 12.05 -15.26
C PRO A 292 14.85 12.62 -14.00
N ALA A 293 15.97 13.32 -14.16
CA ALA A 293 16.53 14.13 -13.08
C ALA A 293 15.58 15.27 -12.72
N GLY A 294 15.46 15.58 -11.44
CA GLY A 294 14.51 16.56 -10.95
C GLY A 294 13.90 16.19 -9.61
N VAL A 295 12.79 16.84 -9.29
CA VAL A 295 12.04 16.64 -8.05
C VAL A 295 10.70 15.97 -8.37
N HIS A 296 10.38 14.92 -7.63
CA HIS A 296 9.17 14.13 -7.79
C HIS A 296 8.36 14.22 -6.49
N VAL A 297 7.07 14.52 -6.62
CA VAL A 297 6.19 14.78 -5.48
C VAL A 297 4.99 13.85 -5.52
N TRP A 298 4.68 13.26 -4.37
CA TRP A 298 3.43 12.54 -4.09
C TRP A 298 2.81 13.07 -2.80
N GLY A 299 1.54 12.74 -2.57
CA GLY A 299 0.93 12.92 -1.26
C GLY A 299 -0.23 11.97 -0.98
N GLY A 300 -0.83 12.10 0.20
CA GLY A 300 -1.87 11.18 0.66
C GLY A 300 -1.48 10.52 1.99
N GLU A 301 -2.13 9.42 2.34
CA GLU A 301 -1.80 8.66 3.55
C GLU A 301 -1.50 7.21 3.20
N VAL A 302 -0.32 6.73 3.57
CA VAL A 302 0.05 5.34 3.39
C VAL A 302 -0.30 4.55 4.65
N PRO A 303 -1.22 3.57 4.60
CA PRO A 303 -1.55 2.77 5.76
C PRO A 303 -0.35 1.92 6.20
N VAL A 304 -0.21 1.75 7.53
CA VAL A 304 0.80 0.94 8.18
C VAL A 304 0.14 -0.24 8.88
N CYS A 305 0.62 -1.45 8.61
CA CYS A 305 0.20 -2.65 9.34
C CYS A 305 0.91 -2.67 10.69
N LEU A 306 0.17 -2.41 11.78
CA LEU A 306 0.72 -2.39 13.12
C LEU A 306 0.78 -3.81 13.72
N PRO A 307 1.89 -4.22 14.35
CA PRO A 307 1.93 -5.44 15.15
C PRO A 307 1.10 -5.28 16.44
N ALA A 308 0.81 -6.37 17.15
CA ALA A 308 0.00 -6.36 18.37
C ALA A 308 0.53 -5.41 19.47
N ARG A 309 1.83 -5.15 19.48
CA ARG A 309 2.50 -4.18 20.36
C ARG A 309 3.42 -3.30 19.51
N PRO A 310 2.90 -2.23 18.90
CA PRO A 310 3.70 -1.36 18.05
C PRO A 310 4.69 -0.53 18.89
N GLY A 311 5.85 -0.26 18.32
CA GLY A 311 6.80 0.73 18.84
C GLY A 311 6.39 2.17 18.52
N ARG A 312 7.36 3.09 18.58
CA ARG A 312 7.14 4.51 18.26
C ARG A 312 7.36 4.76 16.78
N GLY A 313 6.51 5.56 16.16
CA GLY A 313 6.64 5.89 14.74
C GLY A 313 5.38 6.50 14.16
N GLY A 314 5.36 6.58 12.84
CA GLY A 314 4.20 7.02 12.07
C GLY A 314 4.35 6.61 10.61
N ARG A 315 3.31 6.90 9.82
CA ARG A 315 3.18 6.51 8.41
C ARG A 315 4.27 7.12 7.53
N ALA A 316 4.62 8.39 7.73
CA ALA A 316 5.63 9.08 6.94
C ALA A 316 7.04 8.52 7.23
N ARG A 317 7.39 8.35 8.52
CA ARG A 317 8.64 7.70 8.94
C ARG A 317 8.72 6.24 8.50
N HIS A 318 7.60 5.52 8.48
CA HIS A 318 7.55 4.14 8.00
C HIS A 318 7.77 4.05 6.49
N LEU A 319 7.13 4.91 5.70
CA LEU A 319 7.36 4.99 4.26
C LEU A 319 8.82 5.33 3.92
N ALA A 320 9.41 6.32 4.60
CA ALA A 320 10.83 6.64 4.44
C ALA A 320 11.73 5.44 4.75
N ALA A 321 11.39 4.66 5.79
CA ALA A 321 12.18 3.50 6.21
C ALA A 321 12.11 2.36 5.18
N GLU A 322 10.94 2.10 4.61
CA GLU A 322 10.75 1.14 3.52
C GLU A 322 11.53 1.56 2.27
N LEU A 323 11.43 2.83 1.87
CA LEU A 323 12.18 3.37 0.72
C LEU A 323 13.69 3.24 0.93
N LEU A 324 14.20 3.63 2.10
CA LEU A 324 15.61 3.52 2.45
C LEU A 324 16.10 2.07 2.38
N LEU A 325 15.34 1.13 2.94
CA LEU A 325 15.70 -0.29 2.93
C LEU A 325 15.72 -0.85 1.50
N LEU A 326 14.72 -0.52 0.69
CA LEU A 326 14.61 -0.98 -0.70
C LEU A 326 15.75 -0.44 -1.56
N TRP A 327 16.14 0.82 -1.37
CA TRP A 327 17.25 1.44 -2.09
C TRP A 327 18.60 0.91 -1.64
N ALA A 328 18.82 0.79 -0.33
CA ALA A 328 20.06 0.22 0.21
C ALA A 328 20.26 -1.26 -0.17
N ALA A 329 19.17 -1.98 -0.44
CA ALA A 329 19.24 -3.36 -0.93
C ALA A 329 19.52 -3.47 -2.44
N ARG A 330 19.01 -2.54 -3.25
CA ARG A 330 19.12 -2.59 -4.72
C ARG A 330 20.37 -1.93 -5.28
N GLY A 331 20.97 -1.01 -4.52
CA GLY A 331 21.92 -0.05 -5.07
C GLY A 331 21.19 0.95 -5.96
N TRP A 332 21.34 2.25 -5.70
CA TRP A 332 20.76 3.28 -6.55
C TRP A 332 21.85 3.89 -7.43
N PRO A 333 21.68 3.96 -8.76
CA PRO A 333 22.73 4.37 -9.67
C PRO A 333 22.97 5.89 -9.69
N ARG A 334 22.12 6.67 -9.01
CA ARG A 334 22.08 8.13 -9.07
C ARG A 334 22.15 8.72 -7.67
N PRO A 335 22.58 9.97 -7.51
CA PRO A 335 22.35 10.68 -6.26
C PRO A 335 20.83 10.82 -6.00
N LEU A 336 20.39 10.62 -4.77
CA LEU A 336 18.98 10.74 -4.38
C LEU A 336 18.84 11.38 -3.00
N ALA A 337 17.78 12.14 -2.79
CA ALA A 337 17.41 12.63 -1.48
C ALA A 337 15.89 12.56 -1.31
N VAL A 338 15.42 12.15 -0.14
CA VAL A 338 14.01 11.89 0.15
C VAL A 338 13.59 12.54 1.44
N LEU A 339 12.40 13.11 1.44
CA LEU A 339 11.68 13.55 2.63
C LEU A 339 10.26 13.02 2.55
N ALA A 340 9.81 12.33 3.59
CA ALA A 340 8.41 12.00 3.81
C ALA A 340 7.93 12.71 5.08
N GLY A 341 6.87 13.50 5.01
CA GLY A 341 6.39 14.31 6.14
C GLY A 341 4.89 14.53 6.17
N ALA A 342 4.31 14.44 7.36
CA ALA A 342 2.92 14.74 7.68
C ALA A 342 2.72 16.26 7.79
N THR A 343 1.83 16.81 6.97
CA THR A 343 1.65 18.27 6.87
C THR A 343 1.10 18.92 8.13
N ASP A 344 0.52 18.16 9.07
CA ASP A 344 0.11 18.64 10.40
C ASP A 344 1.26 18.73 11.41
N GLY A 345 2.44 18.27 11.01
CA GLY A 345 3.66 18.27 11.82
C GLY A 345 3.71 17.15 12.86
N ALA A 346 2.78 16.18 12.80
CA ALA A 346 2.66 15.09 13.75
C ALA A 346 2.49 13.74 13.03
N ASP A 347 3.60 13.01 12.85
CA ASP A 347 3.59 11.67 12.27
C ASP A 347 3.44 10.58 13.34
N GLY A 348 2.20 10.14 13.58
CA GLY A 348 1.88 9.06 14.52
C GLY A 348 1.95 9.49 15.98
N ASP A 349 3.05 9.18 16.67
CA ASP A 349 3.26 9.53 18.09
C ASP A 349 3.42 11.05 18.37
N GLY A 350 3.40 11.88 17.33
CA GLY A 350 3.45 13.35 17.44
C GLY A 350 4.83 13.93 17.72
N ALA A 351 5.87 13.11 17.90
CA ALA A 351 7.21 13.60 18.25
C ALA A 351 7.98 14.22 17.06
N ALA A 352 7.64 13.81 15.84
CA ALA A 352 8.29 14.24 14.60
C ALA A 352 7.24 14.38 13.50
N ALA A 353 7.49 15.25 12.52
CA ALA A 353 6.62 15.38 11.35
C ALA A 353 6.88 14.26 10.32
N GLY A 354 7.99 13.53 10.42
CA GLY A 354 8.41 12.59 9.37
C GLY A 354 9.88 12.23 9.47
N ALA A 355 10.47 11.84 8.33
CA ALA A 355 11.90 11.59 8.22
C ALA A 355 12.42 11.93 6.82
N TRP A 356 13.73 12.11 6.73
CA TRP A 356 14.43 12.34 5.48
C TRP A 356 15.68 11.47 5.40
N PHE A 357 16.23 11.29 4.20
CA PHE A 357 17.54 10.68 4.01
C PHE A 357 18.12 11.00 2.64
N ALA A 358 19.41 10.71 2.43
CA ALA A 358 20.09 10.92 1.15
C ALA A 358 21.08 9.80 0.83
N ASP A 359 21.21 9.47 -0.46
CA ASP A 359 22.21 8.57 -1.02
C ASP A 359 22.33 7.21 -0.28
N GLY A 360 21.20 6.69 0.22
CA GLY A 360 21.13 5.41 0.96
C GLY A 360 21.71 5.45 2.39
N SER A 361 22.23 6.59 2.84
CA SER A 361 22.53 6.85 4.25
C SER A 361 21.22 6.93 5.05
N PRO A 362 21.16 6.46 6.31
CA PRO A 362 22.22 5.84 7.10
C PRO A 362 22.35 4.33 6.85
N ALA A 363 21.56 3.73 5.96
CA ALA A 363 21.55 2.29 5.70
C ALA A 363 22.74 1.78 4.84
N ALA A 364 23.90 2.46 4.91
CA ALA A 364 25.09 2.09 4.16
C ALA A 364 25.74 0.80 4.69
N ASP A 365 25.76 0.60 6.01
CA ASP A 365 26.37 -0.57 6.64
C ASP A 365 25.34 -1.68 6.99
N SER A 366 25.83 -2.89 7.23
CA SER A 366 24.97 -4.06 7.51
C SER A 366 24.27 -3.98 8.88
N ARG A 367 24.88 -3.34 9.87
CA ARG A 367 24.32 -3.18 11.22
C ARG A 367 23.13 -2.23 11.20
N THR A 368 23.28 -1.08 10.53
CA THR A 368 22.19 -0.10 10.38
C THR A 368 21.05 -0.66 9.55
N ARG A 369 21.34 -1.41 8.46
CA ARG A 369 20.30 -2.15 7.71
C ARG A 369 19.54 -3.17 8.56
N LYS A 370 20.25 -3.90 9.43
CA LYS A 370 19.60 -4.82 10.37
C LYS A 370 18.71 -4.09 11.37
N ALA A 371 19.17 -2.96 11.92
CA ALA A 371 18.38 -2.12 12.81
C ALA A 371 17.13 -1.53 12.12
N LEU A 372 17.26 -1.11 10.86
CA LEU A 372 16.15 -0.60 10.06
C LEU A 372 15.07 -1.66 9.80
N ARG A 373 15.46 -2.88 9.39
CA ARG A 373 14.52 -4.01 9.23
C ARG A 373 13.78 -4.32 10.53
N GLU A 374 14.50 -4.25 11.65
CA GLU A 374 13.93 -4.51 12.96
C GLU A 374 12.93 -3.42 13.37
N ALA A 375 13.25 -2.16 13.11
CA ALA A 375 12.36 -1.03 13.34
C ALA A 375 11.07 -1.15 12.51
N LEU A 376 11.16 -1.51 11.23
CA LEU A 376 9.99 -1.76 10.39
C LEU A 376 9.12 -2.89 10.95
N ARG A 377 9.72 -4.02 11.33
CA ARG A 377 9.02 -5.19 11.89
C ARG A 377 8.26 -4.88 13.17
N ARG A 378 8.81 -4.03 14.04
CA ARG A 378 8.18 -3.61 15.31
C ARG A 378 7.28 -2.39 15.17
N ALA A 379 7.18 -1.79 13.98
CA ALA A 379 6.63 -0.44 13.80
C ALA A 379 7.28 0.60 14.74
N ASP A 380 8.59 0.47 14.99
CA ASP A 380 9.39 1.35 15.85
C ASP A 380 10.32 2.25 15.02
N THR A 381 9.82 2.81 13.92
CA THR A 381 10.63 3.61 12.99
C THR A 381 11.03 4.96 13.60
N GLY A 382 10.27 5.50 14.55
CA GLY A 382 10.63 6.71 15.28
C GLY A 382 11.94 6.55 16.05
N GLY A 383 12.08 5.48 16.84
CA GLY A 383 13.31 5.20 17.58
C GLY A 383 14.53 4.96 16.68
N PHE A 384 14.34 4.51 15.44
CA PHE A 384 15.40 4.42 14.44
C PHE A 384 15.82 5.81 13.93
N TRP A 385 14.86 6.61 13.46
CA TRP A 385 15.13 7.93 12.87
C TRP A 385 15.72 8.93 13.86
N ASP A 386 15.25 8.90 15.11
CA ASP A 386 15.78 9.74 16.19
C ASP A 386 17.26 9.43 16.47
N ARG A 387 17.63 8.14 16.45
CA ARG A 387 19.00 7.70 16.72
C ARG A 387 19.99 8.09 15.62
N VAL A 388 19.53 8.11 14.37
CA VAL A 388 20.36 8.47 13.21
C VAL A 388 20.34 9.97 12.91
N GLY A 389 19.57 10.76 13.67
CA GLY A 389 19.51 12.22 13.54
C GLY A 389 18.82 12.71 12.26
N GLN A 390 17.90 11.92 11.69
CA GLN A 390 17.22 12.25 10.42
C GLN A 390 15.69 12.29 10.54
N SER A 391 15.18 12.48 11.76
CA SER A 391 13.78 12.85 11.99
C SER A 391 13.51 14.26 11.46
N LEU A 392 12.37 14.44 10.81
CA LEU A 392 11.88 15.78 10.44
C LEU A 392 11.28 16.42 11.69
N PRO A 393 11.67 17.66 12.06
CA PRO A 393 11.15 18.31 13.27
C PRO A 393 9.62 18.33 13.29
N GLY A 394 9.04 17.94 14.43
CA GLY A 394 7.61 17.99 14.66
C GLY A 394 7.14 19.35 15.18
N GLY A 395 5.84 19.44 15.44
CA GLY A 395 5.19 20.63 16.00
C GLY A 395 4.00 21.08 15.16
N ALA A 396 3.00 21.67 15.80
CA ALA A 396 1.77 22.08 15.12
C ALA A 396 2.08 23.08 13.99
N THR A 397 1.76 22.68 12.75
CA THR A 397 2.01 23.50 11.55
C THR A 397 0.85 24.43 11.21
N GLY A 398 -0.30 24.28 11.87
CA GLY A 398 -1.50 25.07 11.58
C GLY A 398 -2.31 24.61 10.37
N THR A 399 -2.07 23.39 9.88
CA THR A 399 -2.84 22.76 8.78
C THR A 399 -2.91 21.24 8.93
N ASN A 400 -3.68 20.57 8.08
CA ASN A 400 -3.61 19.12 7.86
C ASN A 400 -4.19 18.78 6.48
N VAL A 401 -3.32 18.38 5.56
CA VAL A 401 -3.67 17.94 4.21
C VAL A 401 -2.97 16.62 3.85
N MET A 402 -2.90 15.69 4.83
CA MET A 402 -2.22 14.37 4.73
C MET A 402 -0.69 14.46 4.66
N ASP A 403 -0.01 13.45 4.12
CA ASP A 403 1.46 13.43 3.98
C ASP A 403 1.92 13.92 2.60
N LEU A 404 3.18 14.32 2.55
CA LEU A 404 3.94 14.60 1.34
C LEU A 404 5.17 13.70 1.27
N LEU A 405 5.47 13.20 0.08
CA LEU A 405 6.75 12.60 -0.26
C LEU A 405 7.42 13.47 -1.32
N VAL A 406 8.60 13.99 -1.01
CA VAL A 406 9.43 14.78 -1.92
C VAL A 406 10.71 14.01 -2.17
N VAL A 407 10.96 13.66 -3.44
CA VAL A 407 12.16 12.93 -3.87
C VAL A 407 12.92 13.77 -4.86
N ARG A 408 14.17 14.11 -4.55
CA ARG A 408 15.12 14.69 -5.50
C ARG A 408 15.95 13.57 -6.10
N LEU A 409 15.97 13.49 -7.43
CA LEU A 409 16.84 12.61 -8.21
C LEU A 409 17.91 13.46 -8.92
N GLY A 410 19.18 13.17 -8.64
CA GLY A 410 20.31 13.75 -9.34
C GLY A 410 20.41 13.27 -10.79
N PRO A 411 21.28 13.86 -11.62
CA PRO A 411 21.53 13.39 -12.98
C PRO A 411 22.02 11.94 -12.99
N ASP A 412 21.87 11.28 -14.14
CA ASP A 412 22.53 9.99 -14.37
C ASP A 412 24.02 10.14 -14.08
N ALA A 413 24.58 9.23 -13.28
CA ALA A 413 26.02 9.25 -13.05
C ALA A 413 26.71 9.10 -14.43
N PRO A 414 27.67 9.96 -14.79
CA PRO A 414 28.51 9.67 -15.95
C PRO A 414 29.12 8.29 -15.71
N ALA A 415 29.12 7.43 -16.73
CA ALA A 415 29.65 6.06 -16.66
C ALA A 415 31.14 6.07 -16.28
N ALA A 416 31.43 6.18 -14.98
CA ALA A 416 32.76 6.25 -14.43
C ALA A 416 33.18 4.83 -14.04
N ARG A 417 33.97 4.22 -14.96
CA ARG A 417 35.00 3.20 -14.71
C ARG A 417 34.96 2.54 -13.32
N ALA A 418 34.20 1.47 -13.19
CA ALA A 418 34.37 0.47 -12.13
C ALA A 418 34.89 -0.84 -12.74
N PHE A 419 36.10 -0.79 -13.30
CA PHE A 419 36.92 -1.96 -13.61
C PHE A 419 38.30 -1.69 -13.01
N ALA A 420 38.45 -1.98 -11.73
CA ALA A 420 39.73 -2.23 -11.08
C ALA A 420 39.45 -2.78 -9.67
N ARG A 421 40.09 -3.91 -9.35
CA ARG A 421 40.11 -4.65 -8.07
C ARG A 421 39.16 -5.85 -7.98
N CYS A 422 39.50 -6.88 -8.73
CA CYS A 422 39.55 -8.27 -8.24
C CYS A 422 40.40 -9.09 -9.22
N SER A 423 41.72 -8.93 -9.13
CA SER A 423 42.68 -9.86 -9.73
C SER A 423 44.03 -9.63 -9.05
N ASP A 424 44.15 -10.12 -7.81
CA ASP A 424 45.44 -10.47 -7.23
C ASP A 424 45.23 -11.73 -6.41
N GLY A 425 45.70 -12.85 -6.96
CA GLY A 425 45.60 -14.16 -6.35
C GLY A 425 45.79 -15.28 -7.38
N ALA A 426 47.07 -15.58 -7.64
CA ALA A 426 47.64 -16.88 -8.04
C ALA A 426 48.52 -16.82 -9.29
N ASP A 427 49.82 -17.05 -9.04
CA ASP A 427 50.81 -17.82 -9.80
C ASP A 427 51.11 -17.36 -11.25
N GLY A 428 52.35 -17.16 -11.70
CA GLY A 428 53.64 -17.63 -11.24
C GLY A 428 54.48 -17.93 -12.50
N THR A 429 55.76 -17.54 -12.46
CA THR A 429 56.87 -17.92 -13.37
C THR A 429 57.07 -17.14 -14.70
N GLY A 430 58.32 -16.70 -14.91
CA GLY A 430 58.96 -16.77 -16.24
C GLY A 430 59.38 -15.47 -16.96
N ALA A 431 60.59 -14.99 -16.67
CA ALA A 431 61.61 -14.46 -17.60
C ALA A 431 61.32 -13.30 -18.61
N ARG A 432 61.99 -12.17 -18.34
CA ARG A 432 62.90 -11.34 -19.16
C ARG A 432 62.66 -11.05 -20.67
N ASP A 433 62.83 -9.75 -20.95
CA ASP A 433 63.43 -9.05 -22.11
C ASP A 433 62.64 -8.88 -23.43
N GLY A 434 62.31 -7.60 -23.72
CA GLY A 434 62.92 -6.86 -24.84
C GLY A 434 62.44 -7.09 -26.28
N VAL A 435 61.56 -6.20 -26.75
CA VAL A 435 61.52 -5.50 -28.07
C VAL A 435 61.83 -6.30 -29.36
N ALA A 436 60.86 -6.38 -30.29
CA ALA A 436 61.03 -5.95 -31.69
C ALA A 436 59.73 -6.10 -32.52
N HIS A 437 59.42 -5.05 -33.29
CA HIS A 437 58.49 -5.03 -34.41
C HIS A 437 58.94 -6.01 -35.51
N VAL A 438 58.03 -6.84 -36.03
CA VAL A 438 58.07 -7.31 -37.43
C VAL A 438 56.64 -7.45 -37.96
N SER A 439 56.38 -6.77 -39.08
CA SER A 439 55.15 -6.78 -39.85
C SER A 439 54.95 -8.09 -40.64
N ALA A 440 53.69 -8.43 -40.89
CA ALA A 440 53.20 -9.64 -41.55
C ALA A 440 53.71 -9.87 -43.00
N PRO A 441 53.52 -11.08 -43.53
CA PRO A 441 52.66 -11.17 -44.71
C PRO A 441 51.55 -12.23 -44.63
N GLU A 442 50.56 -11.92 -45.45
CA GLU A 442 49.20 -12.45 -45.64
C GLU A 442 49.09 -13.91 -46.09
N GLY A 443 47.92 -14.51 -45.80
CA GLY A 443 47.48 -15.70 -46.53
C GLY A 443 46.36 -16.57 -45.95
N MET A 444 45.23 -16.02 -45.44
CA MET A 444 43.90 -16.68 -45.49
C MET A 444 42.81 -15.73 -44.95
N ALA A 445 41.78 -15.42 -45.73
CA ALA A 445 40.73 -14.47 -45.35
C ALA A 445 39.79 -15.01 -44.26
N PRO A 446 39.33 -14.15 -43.34
CA PRO A 446 37.93 -14.12 -42.96
C PRO A 446 37.31 -12.71 -43.08
N VAL A 447 36.22 -12.68 -43.86
CA VAL A 447 34.94 -11.95 -43.73
C VAL A 447 34.90 -10.66 -42.86
N PRO A 448 34.31 -9.55 -43.36
CA PRO A 448 34.31 -8.26 -42.68
C PRO A 448 33.66 -8.31 -41.29
N GLY A 449 34.41 -7.85 -40.29
CA GLY A 449 33.89 -7.43 -39.00
C GLY A 449 32.98 -6.22 -39.18
N ALA A 450 31.70 -6.48 -39.41
CA ALA A 450 30.67 -5.50 -39.11
C ALA A 450 30.69 -5.26 -37.59
N LEU A 451 30.97 -4.02 -37.20
CA LEU A 451 30.47 -3.47 -35.95
C LEU A 451 28.99 -3.83 -35.84
N ARG A 452 28.64 -4.82 -35.01
CA ARG A 452 27.24 -5.03 -34.67
C ARG A 452 26.82 -3.80 -33.85
N PRO A 453 25.72 -3.12 -34.22
CA PRO A 453 25.14 -2.11 -33.34
C PRO A 453 24.91 -2.77 -31.97
N ARG A 454 25.08 -2.03 -30.86
CA ARG A 454 24.59 -2.48 -29.55
C ARG A 454 23.11 -2.80 -29.74
N GLY A 455 22.79 -4.08 -29.86
CA GLY A 455 21.46 -4.54 -30.20
C GLY A 455 20.47 -4.07 -29.14
N THR A 456 19.23 -3.83 -29.54
CA THR A 456 18.11 -3.61 -28.64
C THR A 456 18.16 -4.66 -27.52
N PRO A 457 18.03 -4.27 -26.23
CA PRO A 457 18.01 -5.21 -25.12
C PRO A 457 16.98 -6.31 -25.39
N PRO A 458 17.28 -7.60 -25.12
CA PRO A 458 16.35 -8.67 -25.42
C PRO A 458 15.02 -8.49 -24.68
N GLY A 459 13.91 -8.78 -25.37
CA GLY A 459 12.57 -8.67 -24.81
C GLY A 459 12.33 -9.66 -23.67
N VAL A 460 11.77 -9.18 -22.57
CA VAL A 460 11.50 -10.00 -21.37
C VAL A 460 10.59 -11.19 -21.68
N TYR A 461 9.60 -11.03 -22.57
CA TYR A 461 8.66 -12.08 -22.95
C TYR A 461 9.33 -13.21 -23.71
N ALA A 462 10.21 -12.89 -24.66
CA ALA A 462 10.98 -13.87 -25.40
C ALA A 462 11.92 -14.67 -24.48
N MET A 463 12.53 -14.01 -23.50
CA MET A 463 13.39 -14.69 -22.52
C MET A 463 12.57 -15.57 -21.57
N ALA A 464 11.41 -15.11 -21.10
CA ALA A 464 10.47 -15.90 -20.30
C ALA A 464 10.01 -17.16 -21.05
N LEU A 465 9.69 -17.04 -22.35
CA LEU A 465 9.34 -18.20 -23.19
C LEU A 465 10.49 -19.21 -23.30
N ARG A 466 11.73 -18.73 -23.47
CA ARG A 466 12.91 -19.60 -23.52
C ARG A 466 13.07 -20.37 -22.22
N ALA A 467 12.99 -19.70 -21.08
CA ALA A 467 13.04 -20.34 -19.76
C ALA A 467 11.88 -21.32 -19.55
N LEU A 468 10.67 -20.97 -19.97
CA LEU A 468 9.50 -21.84 -19.91
C LEU A 468 9.68 -23.12 -20.73
N ARG A 469 10.40 -23.07 -21.85
CA ARG A 469 10.70 -24.25 -22.71
C ARG A 469 11.87 -25.10 -22.22
N VAL A 470 12.68 -24.64 -21.26
CA VAL A 470 13.77 -25.45 -20.67
C VAL A 470 13.21 -26.71 -20.02
N ARG A 471 13.79 -27.88 -20.33
CA ARG A 471 13.34 -29.19 -19.80
C ARG A 471 14.14 -29.65 -18.60
N ASP A 472 15.40 -29.27 -18.52
CA ASP A 472 16.26 -29.61 -17.39
C ASP A 472 15.86 -28.79 -16.15
N PRO A 473 15.60 -29.42 -14.98
CA PRO A 473 15.12 -28.69 -13.83
C PRO A 473 16.08 -27.63 -13.27
N GLU A 474 17.36 -27.96 -13.16
CA GLU A 474 18.35 -27.05 -12.59
C GLU A 474 18.59 -25.86 -13.52
N HIS A 475 18.76 -26.13 -14.82
CA HIS A 475 18.91 -25.07 -15.83
C HIS A 475 17.68 -24.16 -15.89
N LYS A 476 16.47 -24.69 -15.70
CA LYS A 476 15.26 -23.86 -15.62
C LYS A 476 15.30 -22.93 -14.42
N CYS A 477 15.74 -23.42 -13.26
CA CYS A 477 15.90 -22.61 -12.06
C CYS A 477 16.92 -21.49 -12.28
N GLU A 478 18.08 -21.79 -12.90
CA GLU A 478 19.09 -20.79 -13.25
C GLU A 478 18.55 -19.76 -14.26
N CYS A 479 17.69 -20.16 -15.18
CA CYS A 479 17.03 -19.23 -16.09
C CYS A 479 16.06 -18.31 -15.35
N ALA A 480 15.30 -18.81 -14.36
CA ALA A 480 14.39 -18.00 -13.56
C ALA A 480 15.15 -16.94 -12.74
N ASP A 481 16.27 -17.34 -12.09
CA ASP A 481 17.14 -16.43 -11.33
C ASP A 481 17.71 -15.33 -12.24
N ARG A 482 18.33 -15.73 -13.37
CA ARG A 482 18.93 -14.80 -14.33
C ARG A 482 17.91 -13.85 -14.94
N LEU A 483 16.70 -14.32 -15.19
CA LEU A 483 15.60 -13.47 -15.69
C LEU A 483 15.25 -12.38 -14.69
N LEU A 484 15.09 -12.73 -13.41
CA LEU A 484 14.79 -11.77 -12.36
C LEU A 484 15.94 -10.79 -12.15
N GLU A 485 17.18 -11.27 -12.16
CA GLU A 485 18.38 -10.44 -12.05
C GLU A 485 18.50 -9.46 -13.22
N ALA A 486 18.41 -9.94 -14.46
CA ALA A 486 18.49 -9.10 -15.66
C ALA A 486 17.32 -8.09 -15.74
N TRP A 487 16.10 -8.50 -15.37
CA TRP A 487 14.96 -7.60 -15.26
C TRP A 487 15.18 -6.52 -14.18
N ARG A 488 15.71 -6.89 -13.02
CA ARG A 488 16.04 -5.94 -11.94
C ARG A 488 17.23 -5.05 -12.27
N ALA A 489 18.15 -5.51 -13.13
CA ALA A 489 19.27 -4.72 -13.63
C ALA A 489 18.84 -3.72 -14.72
N GLY A 490 17.70 -3.96 -15.38
CA GLY A 490 17.22 -3.17 -16.52
C GLY A 490 17.78 -3.64 -17.87
N ASP A 491 18.40 -4.82 -17.90
CA ASP A 491 18.97 -5.45 -19.09
C ASP A 491 17.90 -6.10 -19.97
N LEU A 492 16.68 -6.25 -19.45
CA LEU A 492 15.49 -6.71 -20.16
C LEU A 492 14.45 -5.60 -20.23
N GLN A 493 13.74 -5.52 -21.36
CA GLN A 493 12.68 -4.54 -21.56
C GLN A 493 11.39 -5.20 -22.05
N VAL A 494 10.26 -4.54 -21.77
CA VAL A 494 8.98 -4.85 -22.43
C VAL A 494 9.06 -4.30 -23.85
N GLN A 495 8.87 -5.16 -24.85
CA GLN A 495 8.89 -4.77 -26.25
C GLN A 495 7.47 -4.76 -26.80
N ALA A 496 7.05 -3.64 -27.39
CA ALA A 496 5.69 -3.45 -27.91
C ALA A 496 5.41 -4.26 -29.19
N GLU A 497 6.45 -4.77 -29.85
CA GLU A 497 6.39 -5.41 -31.17
C GLU A 497 6.49 -6.94 -31.10
N ASP A 498 6.49 -7.56 -29.92
CA ASP A 498 6.56 -9.02 -29.81
C ASP A 498 5.30 -9.68 -30.40
N PRO A 499 5.43 -10.73 -31.24
CA PRO A 499 4.28 -11.43 -31.83
C PRO A 499 3.39 -12.04 -30.74
N PRO A 500 2.04 -12.09 -30.92
CA PRO A 500 1.11 -12.55 -29.89
C PRO A 500 1.53 -13.85 -29.18
N ALA A 501 1.20 -13.97 -27.90
CA ALA A 501 1.54 -15.17 -27.13
C ALA A 501 0.86 -16.42 -27.73
N GLU A 502 1.66 -17.44 -28.02
CA GLU A 502 1.18 -18.73 -28.49
C GLU A 502 0.58 -19.53 -27.32
N ARG A 503 -0.35 -20.41 -27.66
CA ARG A 503 -0.86 -21.39 -26.70
C ARG A 503 0.24 -22.40 -26.35
N ILE A 504 0.44 -22.65 -25.05
CA ILE A 504 1.42 -23.62 -24.58
C ILE A 504 0.69 -24.76 -23.89
N GLU A 505 0.48 -25.86 -24.60
CA GLU A 505 -0.19 -27.03 -24.02
C GLU A 505 0.70 -27.77 -23.02
N VAL A 506 2.02 -27.79 -23.24
CA VAL A 506 2.99 -28.47 -22.38
C VAL A 506 4.21 -27.56 -22.16
N PRO A 507 4.56 -27.24 -20.90
CA PRO A 507 5.76 -26.45 -20.62
C PRO A 507 7.00 -27.35 -20.73
N GLY A 508 8.17 -26.72 -20.76
CA GLY A 508 9.44 -27.44 -20.65
C GLY A 508 9.50 -28.23 -19.34
N ARG A 509 9.58 -29.56 -19.45
CA ARG A 509 9.66 -30.48 -18.33
C ARG A 509 10.60 -31.65 -18.63
N PRO A 510 11.23 -32.26 -17.62
CA PRO A 510 12.07 -33.45 -17.79
C PRO A 510 11.24 -34.68 -18.19
N ALA A 511 11.92 -35.73 -18.67
CA ALA A 511 11.28 -37.00 -19.04
C ALA A 511 10.63 -37.73 -17.84
N ARG A 512 11.17 -37.51 -16.63
CA ARG A 512 10.60 -37.97 -15.36
C ARG A 512 10.39 -36.75 -14.44
N PRO A 513 9.33 -36.70 -13.61
CA PRO A 513 8.41 -37.79 -13.28
C PRO A 513 7.41 -38.12 -14.40
N ALA A 514 6.96 -39.38 -14.44
CA ALA A 514 5.85 -39.78 -15.30
C ALA A 514 4.55 -39.12 -14.78
N LEU A 515 3.81 -38.48 -15.69
CA LEU A 515 2.54 -37.85 -15.34
C LEU A 515 1.42 -38.89 -15.36
N VAL A 516 0.82 -39.12 -14.20
CA VAL A 516 -0.22 -40.13 -13.93
C VAL A 516 -1.47 -39.44 -13.40
N ARG A 517 -2.59 -40.19 -13.33
CA ARG A 517 -3.83 -39.65 -12.75
C ARG A 517 -3.67 -39.49 -11.23
N PRO A 518 -4.33 -38.51 -10.57
CA PRO A 518 -4.21 -38.32 -9.12
C PRO A 518 -4.47 -39.57 -8.27
N GLN A 519 -5.33 -40.48 -8.72
CA GLN A 519 -5.67 -41.74 -8.05
C GLN A 519 -4.55 -42.78 -8.12
N GLU A 520 -3.64 -42.66 -9.08
CA GLU A 520 -2.53 -43.59 -9.32
C GLU A 520 -1.27 -43.20 -8.52
N LEU A 521 -1.31 -42.07 -7.79
CA LEU A 521 -0.20 -41.62 -6.97
C LEU A 521 -0.09 -42.46 -5.68
N PRO A 522 1.15 -42.79 -5.24
CA PRO A 522 1.36 -43.57 -4.03
C PRO A 522 0.80 -42.85 -2.79
N ARG A 523 0.23 -43.64 -1.86
CA ARG A 523 -0.27 -43.10 -0.58
C ARG A 523 0.89 -42.58 0.27
N ARG A 524 0.74 -41.36 0.78
CA ARG A 524 1.78 -40.59 1.48
C ARG A 524 1.87 -40.95 2.97
N GLY A 525 2.28 -42.18 3.28
CA GLY A 525 2.42 -42.66 4.67
C GLY A 525 3.64 -42.06 5.37
N LEU A 526 3.45 -41.01 6.18
CA LEU A 526 4.54 -40.24 6.82
C LEU A 526 5.38 -41.02 7.84
N HIS A 527 4.86 -42.17 8.31
CA HIS A 527 5.56 -43.07 9.21
C HIS A 527 6.61 -43.96 8.51
N THR A 528 6.64 -43.98 7.18
CA THR A 528 7.61 -44.73 6.39
C THR A 528 8.54 -43.78 5.63
N GLU A 529 9.80 -44.16 5.47
CA GLU A 529 10.77 -43.38 4.70
C GLU A 529 10.32 -43.16 3.26
N ARG A 530 9.87 -44.23 2.59
CA ARG A 530 9.29 -44.17 1.24
C ARG A 530 8.12 -43.20 1.14
N GLY A 531 7.26 -43.12 2.16
CA GLY A 531 6.13 -42.19 2.17
C GLY A 531 6.56 -40.74 2.39
N ARG A 532 7.61 -40.47 3.18
CA ARG A 532 8.19 -39.13 3.33
C ARG A 532 8.89 -38.67 2.05
N GLN A 533 9.65 -39.55 1.40
CA GLN A 533 10.24 -39.28 0.08
C GLN A 533 9.18 -38.95 -0.97
N ALA A 534 8.09 -39.73 -1.03
CA ALA A 534 6.98 -39.47 -1.95
C ALA A 534 6.27 -38.13 -1.66
N LEU A 535 6.17 -37.71 -0.39
CA LEU A 535 5.66 -36.38 -0.03
C LEU A 535 6.58 -35.27 -0.55
N LEU A 536 7.87 -35.32 -0.20
CA LEU A 536 8.86 -34.33 -0.60
C LEU A 536 8.94 -34.20 -2.12
N HIS A 537 8.93 -35.33 -2.84
CA HIS A 537 8.88 -35.36 -4.29
C HIS A 537 7.62 -34.68 -4.85
N ALA A 538 6.45 -34.93 -4.25
CA ALA A 538 5.20 -34.32 -4.70
C ALA A 538 5.22 -32.79 -4.51
N ILE A 539 5.76 -32.30 -3.40
CA ILE A 539 5.88 -30.85 -3.15
C ILE A 539 6.92 -30.25 -4.11
N ALA A 540 8.07 -30.89 -4.31
CA ALA A 540 9.05 -30.46 -5.31
C ALA A 540 8.43 -30.34 -6.71
N HIS A 541 7.55 -31.29 -7.09
CA HIS A 541 6.84 -31.20 -8.37
C HIS A 541 5.84 -30.03 -8.44
N ILE A 542 5.22 -29.67 -7.31
CA ILE A 542 4.36 -28.49 -7.20
C ILE A 542 5.20 -27.24 -7.44
N GLU A 543 6.32 -27.07 -6.74
CA GLU A 543 7.21 -25.91 -6.91
C GLU A 543 7.76 -25.82 -8.34
N PHE A 544 8.16 -26.96 -8.93
CA PHE A 544 8.62 -26.98 -10.32
C PHE A 544 7.53 -26.51 -11.30
N ASN A 545 6.26 -26.88 -11.06
CA ASN A 545 5.16 -26.36 -11.85
C ASN A 545 4.89 -24.88 -11.57
N ALA A 546 5.04 -24.41 -10.32
CA ALA A 546 4.87 -23.01 -9.97
C ALA A 546 5.87 -22.11 -10.72
N ILE A 547 7.13 -22.55 -10.91
CA ILE A 547 8.09 -21.88 -11.80
C ILE A 547 7.51 -21.74 -13.23
N ASN A 548 6.95 -22.81 -13.78
CA ASN A 548 6.36 -22.78 -15.13
C ASN A 548 5.13 -21.86 -15.20
N LEU A 549 4.28 -21.88 -14.18
CA LEU A 549 3.09 -21.03 -14.09
C LEU A 549 3.46 -19.55 -14.06
N ALA A 550 4.48 -19.20 -13.26
CA ALA A 550 4.97 -17.85 -13.15
C ALA A 550 5.63 -17.36 -14.45
N LEU A 551 6.47 -18.20 -15.08
CA LEU A 551 7.06 -17.89 -16.39
C LEU A 551 6.00 -17.76 -17.51
N ASP A 552 4.96 -18.60 -17.49
CA ASP A 552 3.82 -18.50 -18.42
C ASP A 552 3.03 -17.21 -18.21
N ALA A 553 2.78 -16.82 -16.96
CA ALA A 553 2.11 -15.56 -16.67
C ALA A 553 2.88 -14.38 -17.27
N VAL A 554 4.19 -14.30 -17.04
CA VAL A 554 5.07 -13.27 -17.63
C VAL A 554 5.01 -13.30 -19.16
N TYR A 555 5.14 -14.47 -19.77
CA TYR A 555 5.15 -14.61 -21.22
C TYR A 555 3.82 -14.24 -21.88
N ARG A 556 2.69 -14.58 -21.23
CA ARG A 556 1.36 -14.60 -21.84
C ARG A 556 0.63 -13.27 -21.73
N PHE A 557 0.58 -12.70 -20.54
CA PHE A 557 -0.27 -11.53 -20.24
C PHE A 557 0.51 -10.24 -20.44
N ARG A 558 0.84 -9.96 -21.70
CA ARG A 558 1.73 -8.86 -22.12
C ARG A 558 1.06 -7.51 -22.10
N GLU A 559 -0.27 -7.49 -22.07
CA GLU A 559 -1.11 -6.31 -21.90
C GLU A 559 -1.05 -5.74 -20.47
N LEU A 560 -0.51 -6.49 -19.52
CA LEU A 560 -0.41 -6.07 -18.13
C LEU A 560 0.83 -5.22 -17.86
N PRO A 561 0.77 -4.31 -16.87
CA PRO A 561 1.88 -3.40 -16.59
C PRO A 561 3.18 -4.14 -16.23
N ALA A 562 4.34 -3.49 -16.40
CA ALA A 562 5.66 -4.04 -16.04
C ALA A 562 5.76 -4.50 -14.57
N GLU A 563 4.89 -3.97 -13.73
CA GLU A 563 4.56 -4.42 -12.38
C GLU A 563 4.26 -5.93 -12.32
N PHE A 564 3.39 -6.42 -13.20
CA PHE A 564 2.96 -7.80 -13.28
C PHE A 564 4.14 -8.70 -13.64
N VAL A 565 4.94 -8.27 -14.63
CA VAL A 565 6.18 -8.96 -15.03
C VAL A 565 7.14 -9.07 -13.84
N SER A 566 7.30 -7.99 -13.09
CA SER A 566 8.18 -7.95 -11.91
C SER A 566 7.75 -8.94 -10.82
N ASP A 567 6.47 -8.96 -10.49
CA ASP A 567 5.92 -9.84 -9.46
C ASP A 567 6.04 -11.31 -9.86
N TRP A 568 5.70 -11.66 -11.11
CA TRP A 568 5.75 -13.05 -11.56
C TRP A 568 7.17 -13.55 -11.86
N LEU A 569 8.11 -12.68 -12.24
CA LEU A 569 9.53 -13.05 -12.25
C LEU A 569 10.08 -13.28 -10.84
N GLN A 570 9.59 -12.52 -9.84
CA GLN A 570 9.95 -12.75 -8.44
C GLN A 570 9.44 -14.12 -7.97
N VAL A 571 8.16 -14.42 -8.20
CA VAL A 571 7.58 -15.74 -7.86
C VAL A 571 8.38 -16.84 -8.56
N ALA A 572 8.66 -16.73 -9.86
CA ALA A 572 9.42 -17.76 -10.59
C ALA A 572 10.79 -18.09 -9.94
N ALA A 573 11.53 -17.07 -9.45
CA ALA A 573 12.81 -17.28 -8.79
C ALA A 573 12.67 -17.83 -7.36
N GLU A 574 11.64 -17.39 -6.62
CA GLU A 574 11.36 -17.91 -5.27
C GLU A 574 10.96 -19.40 -5.33
N GLU A 575 10.13 -19.78 -6.29
CA GLU A 575 9.75 -21.18 -6.52
C GLU A 575 10.90 -22.04 -7.04
N ALA A 576 11.80 -21.47 -7.85
CA ALA A 576 13.04 -22.12 -8.25
C ALA A 576 13.92 -22.45 -7.03
N ARG A 577 13.99 -21.52 -6.07
CA ARG A 577 14.71 -21.73 -4.82
C ARG A 577 14.00 -22.78 -3.93
N HIS A 578 12.68 -22.75 -3.81
CA HIS A 578 11.90 -23.77 -3.09
C HIS A 578 12.12 -25.17 -3.66
N PHE A 579 12.02 -25.30 -4.99
CA PHE A 579 12.29 -26.53 -5.72
C PHE A 579 13.69 -27.08 -5.42
N ARG A 580 14.73 -26.24 -5.46
CA ARG A 580 16.11 -26.67 -5.18
C ARG A 580 16.30 -27.15 -3.74
N VAL A 581 15.73 -26.45 -2.76
CA VAL A 581 15.83 -26.86 -1.35
C VAL A 581 15.13 -28.20 -1.13
N LEU A 582 13.94 -28.40 -1.71
CA LEU A 582 13.23 -29.67 -1.64
C LEU A 582 13.96 -30.79 -2.38
N SER A 583 14.52 -30.51 -3.56
CA SER A 583 15.27 -31.49 -4.35
C SER A 583 16.54 -31.93 -3.62
N ARG A 584 17.25 -31.00 -2.98
CA ARG A 584 18.38 -31.31 -2.11
C ARG A 584 17.94 -32.18 -0.93
N ARG A 585 16.87 -31.81 -0.25
CA ARG A 585 16.35 -32.59 0.88
C ARG A 585 15.92 -33.99 0.45
N LEU A 586 15.30 -34.13 -0.71
CA LEU A 586 14.92 -35.41 -1.29
C LEU A 586 16.18 -36.26 -1.56
N HIS A 587 17.22 -35.67 -2.16
CA HIS A 587 18.49 -36.34 -2.42
C HIS A 587 19.17 -36.85 -1.14
N GLU A 588 19.17 -36.06 -0.06
CA GLU A 588 19.67 -36.47 1.26
C GLU A 588 18.94 -37.69 1.83
N THR A 589 17.70 -37.93 1.42
CA THR A 589 16.93 -39.13 1.79
C THR A 589 17.17 -40.33 0.86
N GLY A 590 18.15 -40.26 -0.05
CA GLY A 590 18.49 -41.32 -0.99
C GLY A 590 17.55 -41.43 -2.19
N CYS A 591 16.84 -40.36 -2.54
CA CYS A 591 15.87 -40.32 -3.63
C CYS A 591 16.04 -39.05 -4.47
N ASP A 592 15.82 -39.11 -5.78
CA ASP A 592 15.92 -37.92 -6.64
C ASP A 592 14.55 -37.46 -7.16
N TYR A 593 14.48 -36.20 -7.57
CA TYR A 593 13.31 -35.70 -8.30
C TYR A 593 13.11 -36.51 -9.59
N GLY A 594 11.88 -36.98 -9.83
CA GLY A 594 11.53 -37.90 -10.92
C GLY A 594 11.44 -39.38 -10.51
N SER A 595 11.78 -39.73 -9.26
CA SER A 595 11.71 -41.11 -8.76
C SER A 595 10.27 -41.61 -8.54
N TYR A 596 9.30 -40.71 -8.40
CA TYR A 596 7.89 -41.04 -8.23
C TYR A 596 7.05 -40.46 -9.38
N GLY A 597 5.85 -41.01 -9.60
CA GLY A 597 4.87 -40.40 -10.50
C GLY A 597 4.38 -39.05 -9.96
N ALA A 598 3.87 -38.19 -10.84
CA ALA A 598 3.29 -36.90 -10.49
C ALA A 598 2.01 -36.62 -11.30
N HIS A 599 1.25 -35.58 -10.95
CA HIS A 599 0.03 -35.21 -11.69
C HIS A 599 0.13 -33.78 -12.23
N ASN A 600 -0.60 -33.50 -13.32
CA ASN A 600 -0.48 -32.25 -14.07
C ASN A 600 -1.55 -31.20 -13.75
N GLY A 601 -2.23 -31.34 -12.61
CA GLY A 601 -3.49 -30.61 -12.33
C GLY A 601 -3.34 -29.08 -12.32
N LEU A 602 -2.18 -28.58 -11.88
CA LEU A 602 -1.86 -27.14 -11.90
C LEU A 602 -1.79 -26.59 -13.34
N TRP A 603 -1.03 -27.27 -14.20
CA TRP A 603 -0.88 -26.85 -15.59
C TRP A 603 -2.16 -27.04 -16.41
N GLU A 604 -2.95 -28.09 -16.14
CA GLU A 604 -4.26 -28.28 -16.77
C GLU A 604 -5.19 -27.09 -16.51
N MET A 605 -5.14 -26.50 -15.31
CA MET A 605 -5.91 -25.28 -15.01
C MET A 605 -5.33 -24.06 -15.72
N ALA A 606 -4.00 -23.97 -15.82
CA ALA A 606 -3.35 -22.90 -16.56
C ALA A 606 -3.79 -22.87 -18.03
N VAL A 607 -3.85 -24.03 -18.69
CA VAL A 607 -4.33 -24.17 -20.08
C VAL A 607 -5.82 -23.85 -20.23
N LYS A 608 -6.63 -24.07 -19.18
CA LYS A 608 -8.06 -23.69 -19.19
C LYS A 608 -8.30 -22.20 -19.02
N THR A 609 -7.34 -21.50 -18.42
CA THR A 609 -7.42 -20.08 -18.06
C THR A 609 -6.40 -19.24 -18.83
N ASP A 610 -5.85 -19.77 -19.91
CA ASP A 610 -4.82 -19.10 -20.72
C ASP A 610 -5.38 -17.92 -21.53
N ALA A 611 -6.70 -17.89 -21.77
CA ALA A 611 -7.36 -16.80 -22.49
C ALA A 611 -7.62 -15.55 -21.64
N ASP A 612 -7.67 -15.66 -20.31
CA ASP A 612 -8.06 -14.54 -19.44
C ASP A 612 -7.16 -14.44 -18.19
N PRO A 613 -6.38 -13.34 -18.05
CA PRO A 613 -5.55 -13.14 -16.87
C PRO A 613 -6.37 -13.08 -15.57
N MET A 614 -7.59 -12.56 -15.58
CA MET A 614 -8.41 -12.45 -14.38
C MET A 614 -8.81 -13.84 -13.86
N GLU A 615 -9.24 -14.72 -14.77
CA GLU A 615 -9.56 -16.11 -14.42
C GLU A 615 -8.32 -16.87 -13.96
N ARG A 616 -7.17 -16.65 -14.63
CA ARG A 616 -5.89 -17.24 -14.20
C ARG A 616 -5.52 -16.84 -12.78
N MET A 617 -5.52 -15.54 -12.49
CA MET A 617 -5.18 -14.99 -11.17
C MET A 617 -6.17 -15.42 -10.09
N ALA A 618 -7.44 -15.64 -10.45
CA ALA A 618 -8.46 -16.13 -9.54
C ALA A 618 -8.26 -17.61 -9.18
N LEU A 619 -7.98 -18.47 -10.16
CA LEU A 619 -8.11 -19.91 -9.99
C LEU A 619 -6.79 -20.62 -9.69
N VAL A 620 -5.67 -20.18 -10.28
CA VAL A 620 -4.38 -20.85 -10.06
C VAL A 620 -3.76 -20.43 -8.73
N PRO A 621 -3.41 -19.14 -8.51
CA PRO A 621 -2.73 -18.76 -7.26
C PRO A 621 -3.66 -18.76 -6.04
N ARG A 622 -4.89 -18.25 -6.18
CA ARG A 622 -5.83 -18.12 -5.04
C ARG A 622 -6.57 -19.43 -4.71
N VAL A 623 -6.48 -20.48 -5.51
CA VAL A 623 -7.21 -21.72 -5.17
C VAL A 623 -6.28 -22.91 -5.16
N LEU A 624 -5.54 -23.14 -6.25
CA LEU A 624 -4.67 -24.30 -6.34
C LEU A 624 -3.39 -24.12 -5.52
N GLU A 625 -2.69 -22.99 -5.63
CA GLU A 625 -1.47 -22.72 -4.85
C GLU A 625 -1.81 -22.42 -3.39
N ALA A 626 -2.87 -21.62 -3.13
CA ALA A 626 -3.39 -21.38 -1.78
C ALA A 626 -3.75 -22.65 -0.99
N ARG A 627 -3.85 -23.82 -1.65
CA ARG A 627 -3.98 -25.11 -0.97
C ARG A 627 -2.77 -25.42 -0.08
N GLY A 628 -1.56 -25.00 -0.47
CA GLY A 628 -0.34 -25.12 0.33
C GLY A 628 -0.52 -24.51 1.73
N LEU A 629 -1.08 -23.30 1.80
CA LEU A 629 -1.38 -22.61 3.06
C LEU A 629 -2.24 -23.44 4.03
N ASP A 630 -3.16 -24.24 3.49
CA ASP A 630 -4.11 -25.00 4.30
C ASP A 630 -3.52 -26.31 4.83
N VAL A 631 -2.75 -27.02 3.99
CA VAL A 631 -2.37 -28.42 4.26
C VAL A 631 -0.95 -28.58 4.79
N THR A 632 -0.04 -27.67 4.43
CA THR A 632 1.37 -27.74 4.82
C THR A 632 1.59 -27.63 6.33
N PRO A 633 0.85 -26.82 7.12
CA PRO A 633 1.02 -26.80 8.58
C PRO A 633 0.73 -28.15 9.23
N GLY A 634 -0.28 -28.87 8.74
CA GLY A 634 -0.58 -30.22 9.19
C GLY A 634 0.46 -31.25 8.73
N MET A 635 1.13 -31.03 7.59
CA MET A 635 2.24 -31.89 7.14
C MET A 635 3.49 -31.69 8.01
N ILE A 636 3.83 -30.44 8.33
CA ILE A 636 4.95 -30.07 9.23
C ILE A 636 4.81 -30.81 10.56
N ARG A 637 3.67 -30.66 11.25
CA ARG A 637 3.43 -31.34 12.54
C ARG A 637 3.59 -32.85 12.47
N ARG A 638 3.16 -33.47 11.36
CA ARG A 638 3.26 -34.93 11.18
C ARG A 638 4.69 -35.38 10.86
N LEU A 639 5.49 -34.56 10.18
CA LEU A 639 6.92 -34.83 9.95
C LEU A 639 7.71 -34.71 11.26
N GLU A 640 7.43 -33.69 12.07
CA GLU A 640 8.02 -33.52 13.40
C GLU A 640 7.70 -34.71 14.31
N ALA A 641 6.44 -35.12 14.37
CA ALA A 641 6.01 -36.29 15.13
C ALA A 641 6.65 -37.61 14.64
N ALA A 642 7.04 -37.68 13.36
CA ALA A 642 7.76 -38.80 12.78
C ALA A 642 9.29 -38.70 12.93
N GLY A 643 9.80 -37.65 13.60
CA GLY A 643 11.23 -37.42 13.83
C GLY A 643 11.99 -36.81 12.65
N ASP A 644 11.31 -36.42 11.56
CA ASP A 644 11.94 -35.80 10.38
C ASP A 644 11.90 -34.27 10.46
N THR A 645 12.60 -33.73 11.46
CA THR A 645 12.66 -32.28 11.73
C THR A 645 13.34 -31.49 10.61
N ALA A 646 14.27 -32.12 9.88
CA ALA A 646 14.95 -31.49 8.75
C ALA A 646 13.98 -31.23 7.58
N SER A 647 13.12 -32.19 7.23
CA SER A 647 12.08 -31.98 6.22
C SER A 647 11.01 -30.99 6.69
N ALA A 648 10.65 -31.01 7.98
CA ALA A 648 9.73 -30.04 8.56
C ALA A 648 10.27 -28.60 8.42
N ALA A 649 11.54 -28.36 8.75
CA ALA A 649 12.18 -27.05 8.65
C ALA A 649 12.20 -26.50 7.21
N VAL A 650 12.40 -27.36 6.21
CA VAL A 650 12.28 -26.97 4.79
C VAL A 650 10.87 -26.47 4.47
N LEU A 651 9.84 -27.21 4.88
CA LEU A 651 8.45 -26.82 4.64
C LEU A 651 8.04 -25.57 5.41
N GLU A 652 8.61 -25.31 6.60
CA GLU A 652 8.37 -24.07 7.34
C GLU A 652 8.91 -22.85 6.61
N VAL A 653 10.07 -22.96 5.94
CA VAL A 653 10.61 -21.88 5.11
C VAL A 653 9.65 -21.56 3.98
N ILE A 654 9.23 -22.58 3.22
CA ILE A 654 8.31 -22.44 2.09
C ILE A 654 6.98 -21.86 2.55
N GLN A 655 6.40 -22.41 3.63
CA GLN A 655 5.12 -21.96 4.19
C GLN A 655 5.10 -20.46 4.55
N ARG A 656 6.21 -19.91 5.04
CA ARG A 656 6.27 -18.48 5.38
C ARG A 656 6.24 -17.58 4.14
N GLU A 657 6.76 -18.06 3.02
CA GLU A 657 6.87 -17.29 1.79
C GLU A 657 5.63 -17.42 0.90
N GLU A 658 4.96 -18.58 0.95
CA GLU A 658 3.73 -18.90 0.20
C GLU A 658 2.60 -17.87 0.36
N VAL A 659 2.50 -17.25 1.54
CA VAL A 659 1.50 -16.18 1.78
C VAL A 659 1.70 -15.02 0.82
N GLY A 660 2.96 -14.68 0.51
CA GLY A 660 3.33 -13.62 -0.42
C GLY A 660 2.92 -13.96 -1.86
N HIS A 661 3.13 -15.19 -2.30
CA HIS A 661 2.79 -15.66 -3.65
C HIS A 661 1.28 -15.62 -3.90
N VAL A 662 0.50 -16.17 -2.96
CA VAL A 662 -0.97 -16.11 -3.02
C VAL A 662 -1.46 -14.66 -2.95
N ALA A 663 -0.79 -13.79 -2.19
CA ALA A 663 -1.11 -12.38 -2.11
C ALA A 663 -0.89 -11.64 -3.43
N ILE A 664 0.15 -11.99 -4.21
CA ILE A 664 0.39 -11.45 -5.56
C ILE A 664 -0.79 -11.83 -6.48
N GLY A 665 -1.21 -13.08 -6.49
CA GLY A 665 -2.38 -13.52 -7.25
C GLY A 665 -3.66 -12.79 -6.85
N SER A 666 -3.92 -12.65 -5.54
CA SER A 666 -5.05 -11.87 -5.00
C SER A 666 -5.02 -10.40 -5.41
N CYS A 667 -3.83 -9.81 -5.49
CA CYS A 667 -3.64 -8.43 -5.92
C CYS A 667 -4.06 -8.25 -7.39
N TRP A 668 -3.49 -9.07 -8.28
CA TRP A 668 -3.73 -8.98 -9.71
C TRP A 668 -5.15 -9.35 -10.11
N PHE A 669 -5.75 -10.35 -9.45
CA PHE A 669 -7.17 -10.64 -9.63
C PHE A 669 -8.06 -9.43 -9.32
N ARG A 670 -7.82 -8.76 -8.17
CA ARG A 670 -8.60 -7.57 -7.79
C ARG A 670 -8.36 -6.40 -8.73
N PHE A 671 -7.11 -6.20 -9.15
CA PHE A 671 -6.75 -5.18 -10.13
C PHE A 671 -7.57 -5.36 -11.41
N LEU A 672 -7.59 -6.58 -11.96
CA LEU A 672 -8.29 -6.91 -13.19
C LEU A 672 -9.82 -6.82 -13.03
N ALA A 673 -10.36 -7.30 -11.92
CA ALA A 673 -11.79 -7.18 -11.63
C ALA A 673 -12.23 -5.71 -11.55
N ARG A 674 -11.46 -4.85 -10.83
CA ARG A 674 -11.74 -3.41 -10.75
C ARG A 674 -11.59 -2.71 -12.10
N GLN A 675 -10.56 -3.05 -12.87
CA GLN A 675 -10.35 -2.51 -14.21
C GLN A 675 -11.55 -2.81 -15.12
N ARG A 676 -12.22 -3.95 -14.93
CA ARG A 676 -13.43 -4.36 -15.65
C ARG A 676 -14.74 -3.87 -15.01
N GLY A 677 -14.67 -3.09 -13.92
CA GLY A 677 -15.87 -2.61 -13.20
C GLY A 677 -16.65 -3.71 -12.46
N LEU A 678 -16.01 -4.84 -12.18
CA LEU A 678 -16.63 -5.99 -11.50
C LEU A 678 -16.35 -5.96 -9.99
N ASP A 679 -17.32 -6.44 -9.20
CA ASP A 679 -17.08 -6.72 -7.78
C ASP A 679 -16.16 -7.93 -7.64
N PRO A 680 -14.93 -7.78 -7.09
CA PRO A 680 -13.96 -8.87 -7.08
C PRO A 680 -14.44 -10.08 -6.29
N GLU A 681 -15.18 -9.86 -5.22
CA GLU A 681 -15.62 -10.95 -4.35
C GLU A 681 -16.72 -11.79 -5.01
N ALA A 682 -17.78 -11.16 -5.53
CA ALA A 682 -18.82 -11.85 -6.28
C ALA A 682 -18.24 -12.58 -7.51
N THR A 683 -17.32 -11.93 -8.22
CA THR A 683 -16.64 -12.50 -9.39
C THR A 683 -15.82 -13.75 -9.02
N PHE A 684 -15.08 -13.69 -7.91
CA PHE A 684 -14.31 -14.84 -7.45
C PHE A 684 -15.19 -16.05 -7.14
N LEU A 685 -16.31 -15.82 -6.45
CA LEU A 685 -17.26 -16.88 -6.12
C LEU A 685 -17.94 -17.48 -7.35
N ASP A 686 -18.29 -16.65 -8.33
CA ASP A 686 -18.84 -17.10 -9.62
C ASP A 686 -17.82 -17.97 -10.39
N LEU A 687 -16.56 -17.53 -10.47
CA LEU A 687 -15.48 -18.29 -11.10
C LEU A 687 -15.23 -19.64 -10.40
N LEU A 688 -15.31 -19.67 -9.07
CA LEU A 688 -15.22 -20.91 -8.30
C LEU A 688 -16.35 -21.88 -8.65
N VAL A 689 -17.59 -21.40 -8.72
CA VAL A 689 -18.75 -22.22 -9.08
C VAL A 689 -18.63 -22.74 -10.52
N ARG A 690 -18.20 -21.89 -11.46
CA ARG A 690 -18.08 -22.24 -12.87
C ARG A 690 -16.96 -23.25 -13.14
N HIS A 691 -15.79 -23.07 -12.54
CA HIS A 691 -14.59 -23.85 -12.91
C HIS A 691 -14.24 -24.96 -11.91
N MET A 692 -14.68 -24.84 -10.65
CA MET A 692 -14.31 -25.77 -9.57
C MET A 692 -15.47 -26.21 -8.66
N PRO A 693 -16.63 -26.61 -9.20
CA PRO A 693 -17.76 -27.02 -8.37
C PRO A 693 -17.40 -28.23 -7.48
N GLY A 694 -17.52 -28.07 -6.17
CA GLY A 694 -17.27 -29.13 -5.18
C GLY A 694 -15.81 -29.60 -5.01
N ARG A 695 -14.83 -28.88 -5.59
CA ARG A 695 -13.41 -29.27 -5.57
C ARG A 695 -12.58 -28.64 -4.45
N VAL A 696 -13.04 -27.55 -3.84
CA VAL A 696 -12.35 -26.89 -2.73
C VAL A 696 -12.82 -27.48 -1.41
N ARG A 697 -11.91 -28.02 -0.60
CA ARG A 697 -12.22 -28.76 0.63
C ARG A 697 -11.41 -28.23 1.81
N PRO A 698 -11.92 -28.31 3.05
CA PRO A 698 -11.17 -27.95 4.24
C PRO A 698 -9.96 -28.90 4.44
N PRO A 699 -9.02 -28.57 5.34
CA PRO A 699 -8.99 -27.38 6.19
C PRO A 699 -8.79 -26.08 5.39
N PHE A 700 -9.08 -24.94 6.02
CA PHE A 700 -8.74 -23.61 5.51
C PHE A 700 -7.91 -22.85 6.54
N ALA A 701 -6.71 -22.45 6.17
CA ALA A 701 -5.86 -21.62 7.04
C ALA A 701 -6.36 -20.17 7.01
N LEU A 702 -7.35 -19.87 7.86
CA LEU A 702 -8.05 -18.58 7.86
C LEU A 702 -7.09 -17.39 7.90
N ASP A 703 -6.18 -17.36 8.87
CA ASP A 703 -5.27 -16.23 9.06
C ASP A 703 -4.29 -16.07 7.90
N ALA A 704 -3.77 -17.20 7.37
CA ALA A 704 -2.87 -17.19 6.22
C ALA A 704 -3.58 -16.72 4.94
N ARG A 705 -4.83 -17.16 4.69
CA ARG A 705 -5.62 -16.72 3.55
C ARG A 705 -6.05 -15.25 3.71
N LEU A 706 -6.43 -14.79 4.90
CA LEU A 706 -6.70 -13.38 5.13
C LEU A 706 -5.45 -12.51 4.87
N ALA A 707 -4.28 -12.94 5.35
CA ALA A 707 -3.01 -12.28 5.07
C ALA A 707 -2.64 -12.30 3.59
N ALA A 708 -2.98 -13.38 2.88
CA ALA A 708 -2.85 -13.51 1.43
C ALA A 708 -3.92 -12.73 0.65
N GLY A 709 -4.73 -11.93 1.34
CA GLY A 709 -5.72 -11.06 0.74
C GLY A 709 -7.00 -11.78 0.35
N PHE A 710 -7.54 -12.68 1.16
CA PHE A 710 -8.95 -13.09 1.06
C PHE A 710 -9.81 -12.22 1.96
N SER A 711 -11.06 -11.99 1.59
CA SER A 711 -12.05 -11.39 2.47
C SER A 711 -12.62 -12.45 3.42
N ARG A 712 -13.11 -12.02 4.59
CA ARG A 712 -13.80 -12.93 5.51
C ARG A 712 -15.04 -13.57 4.89
N ARG A 713 -15.69 -12.89 3.94
CA ARG A 713 -16.88 -13.37 3.27
C ARG A 713 -16.53 -14.35 2.14
N GLU A 714 -15.44 -14.15 1.42
CA GLU A 714 -14.85 -15.18 0.54
C GLU A 714 -14.54 -16.45 1.35
N MET A 715 -13.91 -16.30 2.52
CA MET A 715 -13.59 -17.43 3.41
C MET A 715 -14.84 -18.14 3.94
N ALA A 716 -15.87 -17.38 4.34
CA ALA A 716 -17.13 -17.95 4.78
C ALA A 716 -17.84 -18.70 3.65
N ALA A 717 -17.81 -18.17 2.42
CA ALA A 717 -18.40 -18.82 1.24
C ALA A 717 -17.65 -20.10 0.86
N LEU A 718 -16.31 -20.11 0.92
CA LEU A 718 -15.49 -21.31 0.74
C LEU A 718 -15.84 -22.38 1.78
N ALA A 719 -15.98 -21.99 3.06
CA ALA A 719 -16.40 -22.89 4.12
C ALA A 719 -17.84 -23.41 3.91
N ALA A 720 -18.75 -22.57 3.44
CA ALA A 720 -20.14 -22.97 3.16
C ALA A 720 -20.24 -23.97 2.01
N GLN A 721 -19.51 -23.76 0.90
CA GLN A 721 -19.44 -24.72 -0.22
C GLN A 721 -18.83 -26.07 0.19
N ALA A 722 -17.97 -26.06 1.22
CA ALA A 722 -17.36 -27.24 1.79
C ALA A 722 -18.25 -28.01 2.80
N GLY A 723 -19.44 -27.52 3.13
CA GLY A 723 -20.32 -28.13 4.13
C GLY A 723 -20.09 -27.67 5.58
N GLY A 724 -19.41 -26.53 5.78
CA GLY A 724 -19.15 -25.93 7.10
C GLY A 724 -17.69 -25.97 7.54
N TRP A 725 -17.38 -25.29 8.64
CA TRP A 725 -16.07 -25.41 9.30
C TRP A 725 -16.01 -26.74 10.06
N PRO A 726 -14.93 -27.53 9.96
CA PRO A 726 -14.75 -28.65 10.88
C PRO A 726 -14.73 -28.12 12.32
N ALA A 727 -15.33 -28.86 13.23
CA ALA A 727 -15.20 -28.59 14.66
C ALA A 727 -13.71 -28.51 15.00
N SER A 728 -13.30 -27.46 15.70
CA SER A 728 -11.95 -27.32 16.21
C SER A 728 -11.68 -28.47 17.18
N ASP A 729 -10.92 -29.48 16.76
CA ASP A 729 -10.32 -30.45 17.67
C ASP A 729 -9.34 -29.69 18.58
N GLY A 730 -9.52 -29.85 19.89
CA GLY A 730 -8.82 -29.13 20.96
C GLY A 730 -7.38 -29.54 21.20
#